data_AF-A0A2U3R3V1-F1
#
_entry.id   AF-A0A2U3R3V1-F1
#
_cell.length_a   1.000
_cell.length_b   1.000
_cell.length_c   1.000
_cell.angle_alpha   90.00
_cell.angle_beta   90.00
_cell.angle_gamma   90.00
#
_symmetry.space_group_name_H-M   'P 1'
#
loop_
_entity.id
_entity.type
_entity.pdbx_description
1 polymer ?
#
loop_
_entity_poly.entity_id
_entity_poly.type
_entity_poly.pdbx_seq_one_letter_code
_entity_poly.pdbx_strand_id
1 'polypeptide(L)'
;MDNKNLFNHHSSDDKIINTGQQHNQHDNLYQESAPNNHSANLQDVQQSVHSFVNEHFQKTDINKLREQHSTDLLLLDKLVDRLFSQLDANSSSQVFSSIITMSRQKADTAQGIMHFRYNTLQPILGSSNTSKVIVRDCRLQGISKAGIPVDKKPGEIPEHWLAVMANQARACFEFTDMYIDSNLAPYAKEKIVKLLKESKDQIMQQNITEKNLESISRHFNEQSLKILTKYNNSAVDVSKKNIALIRDYCNFKDEHEHVITVGSEVHTSNSPDKQHPVTASMMVAPLSKDILQECSKIGELNKLKSKHHKNISDIYKPILNQKLKQTPLWFQGLSTLEQDLITKHFDKITDNKHILPTSLRNLPGLRNAYVEVRGISENGKLENSHLECRSGTLAQFLYSDKNEAQRITNLNFKRAVELSGDKKLNIECLNTEFNPKQGVFHNVMAAVMGEERKICNLLRKGIKSVEVNKLGKSKATLNITATNGAARYHKNEALDTIADRSRSNAAKNQISWLMCKSGKDRTGMVATNNFLQQLCSSTQQDSSKIANSVMMSNHSEFLAGHHGSSRGAAGLKAGGVFTGLKEHILSRYKSRMTPSAIADTNYIKFNSLGHKIANKISDIKNTVLISIKAISKSNTTKHKHEHLNNNRENSQASAQQINYKNNLNLYQDIKLGNAVISNIQNGNIKMHQTKDQPLNLSAIPTSHKKNSKSRLI
;
A
#
# COMPACT_ATOMS: atom_id res chain seq x y z
N MET A 1 38.51 -26.20 -11.72
CA MET A 1 37.55 -26.38 -12.83
C MET A 1 37.46 -25.07 -13.57
N ASP A 2 37.74 -25.11 -14.87
CA ASP A 2 38.18 -23.96 -15.66
C ASP A 2 37.14 -22.86 -15.91
N ASN A 3 37.59 -21.61 -15.76
CA ASN A 3 36.83 -20.36 -15.72
C ASN A 3 36.36 -19.81 -17.09
N LYS A 4 36.41 -20.59 -18.18
CA LYS A 4 36.14 -20.08 -19.54
C LYS A 4 34.86 -20.57 -20.21
N ASN A 5 34.18 -21.59 -19.68
CA ASN A 5 32.91 -22.09 -20.25
C ASN A 5 31.64 -21.53 -19.59
N LEU A 6 31.77 -20.57 -18.67
CA LEU A 6 30.64 -19.86 -18.03
C LEU A 6 30.18 -18.63 -18.81
N PHE A 7 30.85 -18.27 -19.92
CA PHE A 7 30.76 -16.93 -20.52
C PHE A 7 30.10 -16.84 -21.90
N ASN A 8 29.53 -17.93 -22.43
CA ASN A 8 28.77 -17.90 -23.70
C ASN A 8 27.23 -17.97 -23.54
N HIS A 9 26.70 -17.82 -22.32
CA HIS A 9 25.29 -17.55 -22.07
C HIS A 9 25.13 -16.18 -21.39
N HIS A 10 25.47 -15.13 -22.13
CA HIS A 10 25.15 -13.75 -21.78
C HIS A 10 24.04 -13.24 -22.69
N SER A 11 22.81 -13.51 -22.27
CA SER A 11 21.71 -12.56 -22.28
C SER A 11 21.32 -12.35 -20.82
N SER A 12 21.11 -11.11 -20.41
CA SER A 12 20.55 -10.74 -19.11
C SER A 12 19.05 -11.10 -19.06
N ASP A 13 18.75 -12.39 -19.15
CA ASP A 13 17.41 -12.93 -19.00
C ASP A 13 17.27 -13.57 -17.62
N ASP A 14 16.31 -13.05 -16.86
CA ASP A 14 15.68 -13.73 -15.73
C ASP A 14 15.50 -15.21 -16.04
N LYS A 15 15.77 -16.13 -15.09
CA LYS A 15 15.64 -17.58 -15.32
C LYS A 15 14.28 -17.92 -15.94
N ILE A 16 14.27 -18.11 -17.26
CA ILE A 16 13.12 -18.43 -18.09
C ILE A 16 12.80 -19.90 -17.87
N ILE A 17 11.63 -20.23 -17.32
CA ILE A 17 11.06 -21.57 -17.52
C ILE A 17 10.50 -21.60 -18.94
N ASN A 18 11.28 -22.14 -19.88
CA ASN A 18 10.91 -22.22 -21.29
C ASN A 18 9.94 -23.40 -21.49
N THR A 19 8.74 -23.14 -22.02
CA THR A 19 7.67 -24.13 -22.22
C THR A 19 7.82 -24.89 -23.54
N GLY A 20 9.01 -25.39 -23.86
CA GLY A 20 9.32 -26.08 -25.12
C GLY A 20 9.57 -27.57 -24.97
N GLN A 21 8.60 -28.37 -25.44
CA GLN A 21 8.69 -29.74 -25.97
C GLN A 21 8.88 -30.95 -25.03
N GLN A 22 7.86 -31.82 -25.02
CA GLN A 22 7.96 -33.19 -25.57
C GLN A 22 6.60 -33.66 -26.14
N HIS A 23 6.67 -34.26 -27.33
CA HIS A 23 5.59 -34.74 -28.20
C HIS A 23 4.86 -35.99 -27.68
N ASN A 24 3.52 -36.00 -27.69
CA ASN A 24 2.66 -36.73 -28.66
C ASN A 24 1.20 -36.86 -28.17
N GLN A 25 0.27 -36.58 -29.10
CA GLN A 25 -1.14 -36.99 -29.14
C GLN A 25 -2.11 -36.43 -28.08
N HIS A 26 -2.68 -35.25 -28.36
CA HIS A 26 -4.06 -35.16 -28.86
C HIS A 26 -4.38 -33.71 -29.26
N ASP A 27 -4.77 -33.57 -30.52
CA ASP A 27 -5.19 -32.33 -31.16
C ASP A 27 -6.39 -31.69 -30.46
N ASN A 28 -6.23 -30.43 -30.06
CA ASN A 28 -7.10 -29.31 -30.42
C ASN A 28 -6.73 -28.03 -29.63
N LEU A 29 -6.74 -26.89 -30.35
CA LEU A 29 -6.66 -25.51 -29.87
C LEU A 29 -5.26 -24.90 -29.62
N TYR A 30 -4.49 -24.75 -30.70
CA TYR A 30 -3.64 -23.57 -30.88
C TYR A 30 -3.96 -22.93 -32.23
N GLN A 31 -4.97 -22.06 -32.23
CA GLN A 31 -4.99 -20.95 -33.17
C GLN A 31 -4.24 -19.80 -32.51
N GLU A 32 -3.16 -19.34 -33.17
CA GLU A 32 -2.74 -17.95 -33.07
C GLU A 32 -3.94 -17.09 -33.50
N SER A 33 -4.79 -16.77 -32.53
CA SER A 33 -5.92 -15.87 -32.75
C SER A 33 -5.35 -14.46 -32.95
N ALA A 34 -5.87 -13.77 -33.96
CA ALA A 34 -5.72 -12.34 -34.16
C ALA A 34 -5.78 -11.59 -32.82
N PRO A 35 -5.09 -10.44 -32.65
CA PRO A 35 -5.10 -9.72 -31.38
C PRO A 35 -6.55 -9.49 -30.95
N ASN A 36 -6.99 -10.24 -29.94
CA ASN A 36 -8.32 -10.09 -29.39
C ASN A 36 -8.36 -8.67 -28.83
N ASN A 37 -9.05 -7.77 -29.53
CA ASN A 37 -9.33 -6.40 -29.08
C ASN A 37 -10.20 -6.36 -27.80
N HIS A 38 -10.46 -7.52 -27.18
CA HIS A 38 -11.20 -7.65 -25.96
C HIS A 38 -10.35 -7.16 -24.77
N SER A 39 -10.89 -6.22 -24.00
CA SER A 39 -10.30 -5.81 -22.74
C SER A 39 -10.67 -6.84 -21.66
N ALA A 40 -9.68 -7.36 -20.94
CA ALA A 40 -9.90 -8.39 -19.94
C ALA A 40 -10.86 -7.93 -18.83
N ASN A 41 -11.77 -8.80 -18.45
CA ASN A 41 -12.75 -8.59 -17.38
C ASN A 41 -12.36 -9.35 -16.09
N LEU A 42 -13.19 -9.25 -15.05
CA LEU A 42 -12.92 -9.88 -13.74
C LEU A 42 -12.84 -11.42 -13.82
N GLN A 43 -13.65 -12.04 -14.67
CA GLN A 43 -13.67 -13.50 -14.85
C GLN A 43 -12.41 -13.97 -15.57
N ASP A 44 -11.97 -13.27 -16.61
CA ASP A 44 -10.73 -13.60 -17.33
C ASP A 44 -9.53 -13.61 -16.38
N VAL A 45 -9.44 -12.59 -15.52
CA VAL A 45 -8.37 -12.49 -14.51
C VAL A 45 -8.47 -13.60 -13.46
N GLN A 46 -9.67 -13.90 -12.98
CA GLN A 46 -9.88 -14.98 -12.01
C GLN A 46 -9.49 -16.34 -12.58
N GLN A 47 -9.95 -16.67 -13.79
CA GLN A 47 -9.63 -17.93 -14.47
C GLN A 47 -8.14 -18.06 -14.77
N SER A 48 -7.51 -16.97 -15.22
CA SER A 48 -6.05 -16.88 -15.41
C SER A 48 -5.28 -17.28 -14.14
N VAL A 49 -5.66 -16.74 -12.98
CA VAL A 49 -5.01 -17.10 -11.71
C VAL A 49 -5.21 -18.57 -11.36
N HIS A 50 -6.43 -19.10 -11.54
CA HIS A 50 -6.72 -20.52 -11.31
C HIS A 50 -5.81 -21.43 -12.14
N SER A 51 -5.78 -21.25 -13.46
CA SER A 51 -4.95 -22.04 -14.36
C SER A 51 -3.47 -21.95 -14.00
N PHE A 52 -3.00 -20.75 -13.69
CA PHE A 52 -1.59 -20.50 -13.42
C PHE A 52 -1.12 -21.08 -12.08
N VAL A 53 -1.94 -21.00 -11.03
CA VAL A 53 -1.65 -21.66 -9.75
C VAL A 53 -1.54 -23.16 -9.95
N ASN A 54 -2.46 -23.77 -10.69
CA ASN A 54 -2.43 -25.22 -10.96
C ASN A 54 -1.15 -25.63 -11.68
N GLU A 55 -0.75 -24.87 -12.72
CA GLU A 55 0.51 -25.09 -13.45
C GLU A 55 1.74 -24.98 -12.53
N HIS A 56 1.75 -23.99 -11.63
CA HIS A 56 2.86 -23.80 -10.70
C HIS A 56 3.03 -25.01 -9.77
N PHE A 57 1.94 -25.53 -9.20
CA PHE A 57 1.97 -26.71 -8.32
C PHE A 57 2.34 -28.01 -9.05
N GLN A 58 2.07 -28.12 -10.36
CA GLN A 58 2.56 -29.25 -11.16
C GLN A 58 4.08 -29.21 -11.38
N LYS A 59 4.66 -28.02 -11.47
CA LYS A 59 6.09 -27.83 -11.75
C LYS A 59 6.96 -27.87 -10.49
N THR A 60 6.40 -27.53 -9.34
CA THR A 60 7.16 -27.28 -8.10
C THR A 60 6.61 -28.07 -6.92
N ASP A 61 7.49 -28.82 -6.25
CA ASP A 61 7.22 -29.54 -5.01
C ASP A 61 8.21 -29.11 -3.92
N ILE A 62 7.94 -29.54 -2.68
CA ILE A 62 8.74 -29.11 -1.53
C ILE A 62 10.21 -29.56 -1.59
N ASN A 63 10.52 -30.69 -2.23
CA ASN A 63 11.88 -31.19 -2.32
C ASN A 63 12.68 -30.38 -3.34
N LYS A 64 12.09 -30.12 -4.51
CA LYS A 64 12.68 -29.22 -5.52
C LYS A 64 12.94 -27.82 -4.95
N LEU A 65 11.99 -27.29 -4.18
CA LEU A 65 12.17 -25.98 -3.52
C LEU A 65 13.36 -25.99 -2.56
N ARG A 66 13.54 -27.05 -1.76
CA ARG A 66 14.67 -27.17 -0.82
C ARG A 66 16.01 -27.25 -1.53
N GLU A 67 16.09 -28.05 -2.59
CA GLU A 67 17.31 -28.18 -3.40
C GLU A 67 17.70 -26.82 -4.02
N GLN A 68 16.72 -26.09 -4.56
CA GLN A 68 16.93 -24.79 -5.18
C GLN A 68 17.31 -23.70 -4.17
N HIS A 69 16.74 -23.73 -2.97
CA HIS A 69 16.89 -22.67 -1.98
C HIS A 69 18.35 -22.37 -1.63
N SER A 70 19.14 -23.41 -1.35
CA SER A 70 20.56 -23.23 -0.97
C SER A 70 21.39 -22.67 -2.13
N THR A 71 21.14 -23.16 -3.35
CA THR A 71 21.81 -22.69 -4.56
C THR A 71 21.45 -21.24 -4.87
N ASP A 72 20.16 -20.90 -4.85
CA ASP A 72 19.70 -19.55 -5.16
C ASP A 72 20.17 -18.53 -4.13
N LEU A 73 20.18 -18.88 -2.83
CA LEU A 73 20.69 -17.99 -1.79
C LEU A 73 22.17 -17.62 -2.04
N LEU A 74 23.02 -18.61 -2.37
CA LEU A 74 24.43 -18.39 -2.68
C LEU A 74 24.62 -17.58 -3.98
N LEU A 75 23.82 -17.86 -5.01
CA LEU A 75 23.89 -17.15 -6.29
C LEU A 75 23.46 -15.69 -6.16
N LEU A 76 22.37 -15.43 -5.43
CA LEU A 76 21.84 -14.08 -5.21
C LEU A 76 22.85 -13.21 -4.44
N ASP A 77 23.54 -13.78 -3.46
CA ASP A 77 24.60 -13.07 -2.72
C ASP A 77 25.73 -12.60 -3.66
N LYS A 78 26.30 -13.52 -4.44
CA LYS A 78 27.33 -13.22 -5.45
C LYS A 78 26.85 -12.23 -6.51
N LEU A 79 25.59 -12.34 -6.93
CA LEU A 79 25.01 -11.49 -7.97
C LEU A 79 24.83 -10.06 -7.46
N VAL A 80 24.32 -9.86 -6.24
CA VAL A 80 24.23 -8.54 -5.63
C VAL A 80 25.62 -7.91 -5.55
N ASP A 81 26.63 -8.64 -5.08
CA ASP A 81 27.99 -8.12 -5.00
C ASP A 81 28.57 -7.73 -6.37
N ARG A 82 28.38 -8.57 -7.38
CA ARG A 82 28.80 -8.28 -8.76
C ARG A 82 28.10 -7.05 -9.34
N LEU A 83 26.79 -6.91 -9.14
CA LEU A 83 26.05 -5.75 -9.64
C LEU A 83 26.55 -4.45 -9.00
N PHE A 84 26.84 -4.48 -7.69
CA PHE A 84 27.42 -3.32 -7.02
C PHE A 84 28.84 -3.03 -7.51
N SER A 85 29.69 -4.04 -7.75
CA SER A 85 31.06 -3.79 -8.22
C SER A 85 31.11 -3.15 -9.61
N GLN A 86 30.15 -3.50 -10.47
CA GLN A 86 29.98 -2.98 -11.83
C GLN A 86 29.41 -1.56 -11.89
N LEU A 87 28.92 -0.99 -10.78
CA LEU A 87 28.41 0.38 -10.78
C LEU A 87 29.51 1.40 -11.09
N ASP A 88 29.18 2.35 -11.96
CA ASP A 88 30.03 3.46 -12.41
C ASP A 88 29.17 4.67 -12.83
N ALA A 89 29.82 5.74 -13.28
CA ALA A 89 29.13 6.97 -13.71
C ALA A 89 28.24 6.79 -14.96
N ASN A 90 28.41 5.70 -15.72
CA ASN A 90 27.67 5.40 -16.94
C ASN A 90 26.54 4.38 -16.70
N SER A 91 26.39 3.92 -15.47
CA SER A 91 25.40 2.91 -15.10
C SER A 91 23.98 3.35 -15.44
N SER A 92 23.26 2.49 -16.16
CA SER A 92 21.92 2.77 -16.65
C SER A 92 20.87 2.54 -15.56
N SER A 93 19.66 3.04 -15.80
CA SER A 93 18.50 2.79 -14.92
C SER A 93 18.23 1.29 -14.70
N GLN A 94 18.54 0.45 -15.70
CA GLN A 94 18.37 -1.00 -15.64
C GLN A 94 19.31 -1.64 -14.62
N VAL A 95 20.56 -1.18 -14.52
CA VAL A 95 21.52 -1.70 -13.52
C VAL A 95 20.99 -1.49 -12.11
N PHE A 96 20.47 -0.30 -11.80
CA PHE A 96 19.83 -0.03 -10.52
C PHE A 96 18.57 -0.88 -10.32
N SER A 97 17.75 -1.06 -11.35
CA SER A 97 16.56 -1.93 -11.28
C SER A 97 16.92 -3.37 -10.91
N SER A 98 17.98 -3.90 -11.51
CA SER A 98 18.53 -5.23 -11.18
C SER A 98 19.00 -5.29 -9.74
N ILE A 99 19.74 -4.29 -9.24
CA ILE A 99 20.17 -4.23 -7.84
C ILE A 99 18.96 -4.24 -6.90
N ILE A 100 17.97 -3.37 -7.13
CA ILE A 100 16.76 -3.28 -6.31
C ILE A 100 16.05 -4.64 -6.26
N THR A 101 15.93 -5.30 -7.41
CA THR A 101 15.20 -6.57 -7.54
C THR A 101 15.96 -7.71 -6.88
N MET A 102 17.26 -7.85 -7.15
CA MET A 102 18.09 -8.93 -6.60
C MET A 102 18.31 -8.79 -5.10
N SER A 103 18.49 -7.58 -4.57
CA SER A 103 18.58 -7.37 -3.12
C SER A 103 17.27 -7.77 -2.43
N ARG A 104 16.10 -7.41 -2.99
CA ARG A 104 14.81 -7.85 -2.43
C ARG A 104 14.61 -9.36 -2.50
N GLN A 105 14.97 -9.97 -3.63
CA GLN A 105 14.85 -11.42 -3.81
C GLN A 105 15.75 -12.15 -2.82
N LYS A 106 17.00 -11.69 -2.62
CA LYS A 106 17.90 -12.22 -1.58
C LYS A 106 17.27 -12.13 -0.18
N ALA A 107 16.71 -10.97 0.18
CA ALA A 107 16.03 -10.76 1.47
C ALA A 107 14.87 -11.74 1.71
N ASP A 108 14.08 -12.00 0.66
CA ASP A 108 12.95 -12.92 0.68
C ASP A 108 13.42 -14.39 0.74
N THR A 109 14.40 -14.78 -0.08
CA THR A 109 14.97 -16.14 -0.09
C THR A 109 15.64 -16.50 1.24
N ALA A 110 16.31 -15.55 1.90
CA ALA A 110 16.85 -15.74 3.24
C ALA A 110 15.78 -16.05 4.31
N GLN A 111 14.52 -15.69 4.05
CA GLN A 111 13.35 -15.99 4.88
C GLN A 111 12.51 -17.15 4.34
N GLY A 112 13.03 -17.94 3.39
CA GLY A 112 12.35 -19.10 2.82
C GLY A 112 11.24 -18.76 1.82
N ILE A 113 11.31 -17.58 1.19
CA ILE A 113 10.39 -17.16 0.13
C ILE A 113 11.12 -17.26 -1.21
N MET A 114 10.75 -18.25 -2.02
CA MET A 114 11.32 -18.47 -3.35
C MET A 114 10.58 -17.63 -4.38
N HIS A 115 11.30 -17.03 -5.33
CA HIS A 115 10.71 -16.21 -6.40
C HIS A 115 10.84 -16.94 -7.73
N PHE A 116 9.72 -17.11 -8.42
CA PHE A 116 9.66 -17.65 -9.77
C PHE A 116 9.08 -16.60 -10.72
N ARG A 117 9.84 -16.22 -11.75
CA ARG A 117 9.38 -15.34 -12.82
C ARG A 117 8.92 -16.17 -14.01
N TYR A 118 7.68 -15.98 -14.42
CA TYR A 118 7.13 -16.66 -15.58
C TYR A 118 6.96 -15.67 -16.72
N ASN A 119 7.43 -16.08 -17.91
CA ASN A 119 7.22 -15.32 -19.14
C ASN A 119 5.80 -15.48 -19.70
N THR A 120 5.03 -16.43 -19.18
CA THR A 120 3.62 -16.60 -19.52
C THR A 120 2.85 -15.33 -19.16
N LEU A 121 2.38 -14.63 -20.19
CA LEU A 121 1.70 -13.35 -20.04
C LEU A 121 0.26 -13.56 -19.55
N GLN A 122 -0.13 -12.81 -18.52
CA GLN A 122 -1.47 -12.85 -17.93
C GLN A 122 -2.23 -11.53 -18.14
N PRO A 123 -3.57 -11.58 -18.26
CA PRO A 123 -4.40 -10.42 -18.53
C PRO A 123 -4.27 -9.29 -17.48
N ILE A 124 -4.34 -8.04 -17.96
CA ILE A 124 -4.49 -6.85 -17.11
C ILE A 124 -5.96 -6.41 -17.13
N LEU A 125 -6.59 -6.29 -15.97
CA LEU A 125 -8.02 -5.94 -15.88
C LEU A 125 -8.30 -4.59 -16.56
N GLY A 126 -9.27 -4.57 -17.47
CA GLY A 126 -9.73 -3.39 -18.19
C GLY A 126 -8.78 -2.92 -19.29
N SER A 127 -7.96 -3.84 -19.84
CA SER A 127 -7.03 -3.60 -20.94
C SER A 127 -6.92 -4.85 -21.83
N SER A 128 -6.56 -4.67 -23.10
CA SER A 128 -6.15 -5.77 -24.00
C SER A 128 -4.68 -6.17 -23.80
N ASN A 129 -3.94 -5.40 -22.99
CA ASN A 129 -2.56 -5.71 -22.67
C ASN A 129 -2.44 -6.82 -21.62
N THR A 130 -1.28 -7.45 -21.61
CA THR A 130 -0.89 -8.50 -20.67
C THR A 130 0.40 -8.13 -19.95
N SER A 131 0.70 -8.84 -18.86
CA SER A 131 1.91 -8.67 -18.07
C SER A 131 2.46 -10.01 -17.56
N LYS A 132 3.76 -10.06 -17.28
CA LYS A 132 4.45 -11.19 -16.66
C LYS A 132 3.97 -11.42 -15.21
N VAL A 133 4.33 -12.57 -14.64
CA VAL A 133 3.94 -12.94 -13.27
C VAL A 133 5.17 -13.31 -12.45
N ILE A 134 5.24 -12.80 -11.22
CA ILE A 134 6.08 -13.35 -10.16
C ILE A 134 5.24 -14.21 -9.24
N VAL A 135 5.66 -15.47 -9.03
CA VAL A 135 5.20 -16.30 -7.91
C VAL A 135 6.18 -16.21 -6.77
N ARG A 136 5.66 -15.90 -5.58
CA ARG A 136 6.38 -15.92 -4.30
C ARG A 136 5.91 -17.14 -3.53
N ASP A 137 6.75 -18.16 -3.50
CA ASP A 137 6.45 -19.44 -2.87
C ASP A 137 7.04 -19.51 -1.46
N CYS A 138 6.16 -19.50 -0.47
CA CYS A 138 6.48 -19.50 0.94
C CYS A 138 6.41 -20.91 1.56
N ARG A 139 6.28 -21.99 0.77
CA ARG A 139 6.13 -23.36 1.30
C ARG A 139 7.32 -23.84 2.13
N LEU A 140 8.50 -23.20 2.00
CA LEU A 140 9.66 -23.48 2.85
C LEU A 140 9.59 -22.82 4.24
N GLN A 141 8.73 -21.81 4.42
CA GLN A 141 8.56 -21.14 5.71
C GLN A 141 7.92 -22.09 6.74
N GLY A 142 8.47 -22.15 7.96
CA GLY A 142 7.90 -22.92 9.06
C GLY A 142 8.28 -24.41 9.10
N ILE A 143 9.16 -24.88 8.20
CA ILE A 143 9.70 -26.24 8.26
C ILE A 143 10.83 -26.27 9.30
N SER A 144 10.59 -26.90 10.45
CA SER A 144 11.55 -26.99 11.57
C SER A 144 12.93 -27.52 11.17
N LYS A 145 12.98 -28.45 10.21
CA LYS A 145 14.23 -29.02 9.66
C LYS A 145 15.01 -28.07 8.74
N ALA A 146 14.41 -26.98 8.26
CA ALA A 146 15.07 -26.04 7.36
C ALA A 146 15.89 -24.96 8.11
N GLY A 147 15.64 -24.76 9.43
CA GLY A 147 16.40 -23.80 10.24
C GLY A 147 16.26 -22.32 9.80
N ILE A 148 15.23 -21.99 9.00
CA ILE A 148 15.09 -20.66 8.38
C ILE A 148 14.35 -19.71 9.34
N PRO A 149 14.97 -18.61 9.80
CA PRO A 149 14.29 -17.61 10.61
C PRO A 149 13.28 -16.83 9.76
N VAL A 150 12.00 -16.90 10.15
CA VAL A 150 10.91 -16.25 9.40
C VAL A 150 10.48 -14.93 10.06
N ASP A 151 11.03 -14.58 11.23
CA ASP A 151 10.49 -13.58 12.16
C ASP A 151 10.91 -12.13 11.90
N LYS A 152 12.02 -11.90 11.18
CA LYS A 152 12.53 -10.54 10.92
C LYS A 152 11.53 -9.70 10.14
N LYS A 153 11.27 -8.48 10.63
CA LYS A 153 10.50 -7.49 9.86
C LYS A 153 11.40 -6.84 8.80
N PRO A 154 10.85 -6.29 7.70
CA PRO A 154 11.66 -5.78 6.59
C PRO A 154 12.78 -4.79 6.96
N GLY A 155 12.57 -3.94 7.97
CA GLY A 155 13.58 -2.95 8.41
C GLY A 155 14.78 -3.54 9.15
N GLU A 156 14.71 -4.80 9.57
CA GLU A 156 15.80 -5.50 10.22
C GLU A 156 16.69 -6.25 9.21
N ILE A 157 16.38 -6.15 7.92
CA ILE A 157 17.05 -6.89 6.86
C ILE A 157 17.89 -5.91 6.01
N PRO A 158 19.24 -6.01 6.06
CA PRO A 158 20.17 -5.13 5.33
C PRO A 158 19.83 -4.96 3.84
N GLU A 159 19.49 -6.04 3.16
CA GLU A 159 19.22 -6.07 1.73
C GLU A 159 18.01 -5.22 1.32
N HIS A 160 16.99 -5.09 2.18
CA HIS A 160 15.87 -4.18 1.90
C HIS A 160 16.34 -2.71 1.90
N TRP A 161 17.27 -2.34 2.78
CA TRP A 161 17.87 -1.00 2.79
C TRP A 161 18.78 -0.75 1.58
N LEU A 162 19.52 -1.76 1.12
CA LEU A 162 20.26 -1.67 -0.14
C LEU A 162 19.34 -1.37 -1.31
N ALA A 163 18.20 -2.08 -1.42
CA ALA A 163 17.23 -1.85 -2.47
C ALA A 163 16.67 -0.40 -2.45
N VAL A 164 16.40 0.14 -1.26
CA VAL A 164 15.99 1.53 -1.10
C VAL A 164 17.06 2.51 -1.56
N MET A 165 18.30 2.35 -1.11
CA MET A 165 19.39 3.28 -1.44
C MET A 165 19.73 3.21 -2.93
N ALA A 166 19.68 2.02 -3.54
CA ALA A 166 19.83 1.85 -4.98
C ALA A 166 18.73 2.59 -5.76
N ASN A 167 17.48 2.55 -5.30
CA ASN A 167 16.40 3.32 -5.94
C ASN A 167 16.56 4.83 -5.73
N GLN A 168 17.07 5.27 -4.58
CA GLN A 168 17.42 6.66 -4.36
C GLN A 168 18.57 7.11 -5.28
N ALA A 169 19.63 6.31 -5.43
CA ALA A 169 20.73 6.58 -6.34
C ALA A 169 20.24 6.68 -7.79
N ARG A 170 19.36 5.77 -8.21
CA ARG A 170 18.67 5.81 -9.51
C ARG A 170 17.96 7.14 -9.75
N ALA A 171 17.28 7.67 -8.73
CA ALA A 171 16.61 8.96 -8.81
C ALA A 171 17.60 10.14 -8.88
N CYS A 172 18.72 10.06 -8.17
CA CYS A 172 19.78 11.06 -8.26
C CYS A 172 20.41 11.06 -9.67
N PHE A 173 20.66 9.89 -10.25
CA PHE A 173 21.11 9.75 -11.64
C PHE A 173 20.12 10.39 -12.61
N GLU A 174 18.83 10.13 -12.42
CA GLU A 174 17.78 10.72 -13.25
C GLU A 174 17.74 12.24 -13.15
N PHE A 175 17.89 12.80 -11.93
CA PHE A 175 18.00 14.24 -11.74
C PHE A 175 19.22 14.80 -12.47
N THR A 176 20.37 14.14 -12.34
CA THR A 176 21.61 14.51 -13.03
C THR A 176 21.42 14.54 -14.54
N ASP A 177 20.78 13.52 -15.12
CA ASP A 177 20.51 13.44 -16.56
C ASP A 177 19.54 14.50 -17.07
N MET A 178 18.64 14.98 -16.22
CA MET A 178 17.63 15.97 -16.60
C MET A 178 18.10 17.42 -16.44
N TYR A 179 18.93 17.70 -15.42
CA TYR A 179 19.11 19.07 -14.93
C TYR A 179 20.56 19.49 -14.68
N ILE A 180 21.52 18.58 -14.73
CA ILE A 180 22.94 18.92 -14.57
C ILE A 180 23.60 18.95 -15.94
N ASP A 181 24.42 19.97 -16.18
CA ASP A 181 25.20 20.13 -17.41
C ASP A 181 25.95 18.84 -17.78
N SER A 182 25.98 18.49 -19.07
CA SER A 182 26.58 17.25 -19.55
C SER A 182 28.07 17.09 -19.17
N ASN A 183 28.79 18.19 -18.99
CA ASN A 183 30.19 18.18 -18.57
C ASN A 183 30.35 17.94 -17.07
N LEU A 184 29.35 18.29 -16.25
CA LEU A 184 29.37 18.13 -14.80
C LEU A 184 28.68 16.83 -14.33
N ALA A 185 27.76 16.30 -15.15
CA ALA A 185 26.97 15.12 -14.87
C ALA A 185 27.82 13.87 -14.51
N PRO A 186 28.90 13.53 -15.24
CA PRO A 186 29.74 12.37 -14.89
C PRO A 186 30.33 12.46 -13.47
N TYR A 187 30.81 13.64 -13.07
CA TYR A 187 31.40 13.84 -11.74
C TYR A 187 30.37 13.71 -10.60
N ALA A 188 29.15 14.19 -10.81
CA ALA A 188 28.07 14.03 -9.85
C ALA A 188 27.71 12.54 -9.68
N LYS A 189 27.55 11.81 -10.80
CA LYS A 189 27.24 10.38 -10.82
C LYS A 189 28.33 9.53 -10.17
N GLU A 190 29.60 9.80 -10.48
CA GLU A 190 30.74 9.09 -9.88
C GLU A 190 30.72 9.20 -8.35
N LYS A 191 30.46 10.40 -7.81
CA LYS A 191 30.36 10.62 -6.36
C LYS A 191 29.17 9.91 -5.73
N ILE A 192 28.03 9.87 -6.42
CA ILE A 192 26.83 9.13 -5.96
C ILE A 192 27.13 7.63 -5.91
N VAL A 193 27.80 7.08 -6.93
CA VAL A 193 28.19 5.66 -6.98
C VAL A 193 29.16 5.32 -5.86
N LYS A 194 30.19 6.16 -5.67
CA LYS A 194 31.15 5.99 -4.57
C LYS A 194 30.43 5.95 -3.22
N LEU A 195 29.56 6.93 -2.96
CA LEU A 195 28.76 7.00 -1.74
C LEU A 195 27.85 5.76 -1.56
N LEU A 196 27.25 5.26 -2.65
CA LEU A 196 26.40 4.07 -2.62
C LEU A 196 27.21 2.81 -2.29
N LYS A 197 28.40 2.63 -2.87
CA LYS A 197 29.31 1.52 -2.57
C LYS A 197 29.79 1.56 -1.12
N GLU A 198 30.22 2.72 -0.63
CA GLU A 198 30.61 2.92 0.77
C GLU A 198 29.46 2.60 1.74
N SER A 199 28.23 3.02 1.39
CA SER A 199 27.04 2.72 2.20
C SER A 199 26.70 1.24 2.21
N LYS A 200 26.89 0.54 1.07
CA LYS A 200 26.72 -0.91 0.97
C LYS A 200 27.68 -1.64 1.90
N ASP A 201 28.96 -1.27 1.90
CA ASP A 201 29.97 -1.91 2.74
C ASP A 201 29.67 -1.72 4.24
N GLN A 202 29.16 -0.54 4.63
CA GLN A 202 28.70 -0.29 6.00
C GLN A 202 27.47 -1.14 6.38
N ILE A 203 26.51 -1.29 5.46
CA ILE A 203 25.27 -2.05 5.71
C ILE A 203 25.52 -3.55 5.83
N MET A 204 26.51 -4.08 5.11
CA MET A 204 26.82 -5.52 5.10
C MET A 204 27.69 -5.98 6.28
N GLN A 205 27.95 -5.11 7.27
CA GLN A 205 28.66 -5.48 8.50
C GLN A 205 27.83 -6.45 9.35
N GLN A 206 28.52 -7.39 10.02
CA GLN A 206 27.87 -8.33 10.93
C GLN A 206 27.21 -7.58 12.11
N ASN A 207 26.07 -8.10 12.60
CA ASN A 207 25.34 -7.59 13.77
C ASN A 207 24.81 -6.15 13.65
N ILE A 208 24.56 -5.67 12.43
CA ILE A 208 23.97 -4.34 12.21
C ILE A 208 22.53 -4.25 12.73
N THR A 209 22.18 -3.15 13.41
CA THR A 209 20.83 -2.92 13.94
C THR A 209 19.96 -2.08 12.98
N GLU A 210 18.63 -2.15 13.09
CA GLU A 210 17.70 -1.30 12.32
C GLU A 210 18.01 0.21 12.49
N LYS A 211 18.46 0.64 13.68
CA LYS A 211 18.84 2.04 13.93
C LYS A 211 20.11 2.43 13.17
N ASN A 212 21.09 1.53 13.06
CA ASN A 212 22.29 1.76 12.26
C ASN A 212 21.92 1.84 10.77
N LEU A 213 21.09 0.91 10.29
CA LEU A 213 20.58 0.90 8.91
C LEU A 213 19.87 2.23 8.56
N GLU A 214 18.98 2.70 9.45
CA GLU A 214 18.31 3.99 9.29
C GLU A 214 19.32 5.16 9.22
N SER A 215 20.33 5.16 10.08
CA SER A 215 21.35 6.22 10.12
C SER A 215 22.17 6.27 8.82
N ILE A 216 22.60 5.11 8.32
CA ILE A 216 23.37 5.01 7.07
C ILE A 216 22.52 5.49 5.90
N SER A 217 21.27 5.03 5.79
CA SER A 217 20.35 5.47 4.73
C SER A 217 20.06 6.97 4.78
N ARG A 218 19.90 7.54 5.99
CA ARG A 218 19.72 9.00 6.16
C ARG A 218 20.97 9.76 5.71
N HIS A 219 22.15 9.28 6.08
CA HIS A 219 23.42 9.87 5.66
C HIS A 219 23.56 9.82 4.13
N PHE A 220 23.29 8.68 3.49
CA PHE A 220 23.27 8.55 2.04
C PHE A 220 22.34 9.58 1.38
N ASN A 221 21.11 9.70 1.88
CA ASN A 221 20.12 10.66 1.38
C ASN A 221 20.60 12.11 1.53
N GLU A 222 21.27 12.46 2.62
CA GLU A 222 21.74 13.83 2.86
C GLU A 222 22.99 14.19 2.04
N GLN A 223 23.93 13.26 1.91
CA GLN A 223 25.14 13.48 1.12
C GLN A 223 24.84 13.49 -0.38
N SER A 224 23.97 12.60 -0.86
CA SER A 224 23.55 12.62 -2.28
C SER A 224 22.90 13.95 -2.67
N LEU A 225 22.07 14.54 -1.79
CA LEU A 225 21.53 15.88 -2.02
C LEU A 225 22.62 16.95 -2.06
N LYS A 226 23.58 16.93 -1.12
CA LYS A 226 24.71 17.88 -1.13
C LYS A 226 25.53 17.79 -2.42
N ILE A 227 25.77 16.56 -2.90
CA ILE A 227 26.44 16.33 -4.19
C ILE A 227 25.63 16.99 -5.30
N LEU A 228 24.35 16.65 -5.44
CA LEU A 228 23.51 17.23 -6.49
C LEU A 228 23.43 18.76 -6.40
N THR A 229 23.25 19.34 -5.22
CA THR A 229 23.22 20.80 -5.02
C THR A 229 24.52 21.47 -5.47
N LYS A 230 25.68 20.85 -5.22
CA LYS A 230 26.97 21.39 -5.64
C LYS A 230 27.10 21.52 -7.17
N TYR A 231 26.51 20.59 -7.93
CA TYR A 231 26.64 20.53 -9.39
C TYR A 231 25.43 21.10 -10.14
N ASN A 232 24.32 21.36 -9.45
CA ASN A 232 23.10 21.87 -10.08
C ASN A 232 23.24 23.35 -10.45
N ASN A 233 23.07 23.65 -11.73
CA ASN A 233 23.00 25.00 -12.29
C ASN A 233 21.63 25.31 -12.91
N SER A 234 20.62 24.44 -12.70
CA SER A 234 19.26 24.63 -13.21
C SER A 234 18.36 25.41 -12.23
N ALA A 235 17.21 25.85 -12.74
CA ALA A 235 16.16 26.47 -11.92
C ALA A 235 15.37 25.48 -11.05
N VAL A 236 15.54 24.16 -11.25
CA VAL A 236 14.84 23.13 -10.46
C VAL A 236 15.64 22.87 -9.19
N ASP A 237 15.00 23.01 -8.03
CA ASP A 237 15.66 22.85 -6.74
C ASP A 237 16.01 21.38 -6.42
N VAL A 238 17.19 21.18 -5.84
CA VAL A 238 17.57 19.89 -5.27
C VAL A 238 16.97 19.80 -3.87
N SER A 239 15.93 18.99 -3.71
CA SER A 239 15.28 18.78 -2.42
C SER A 239 14.85 17.33 -2.19
N LYS A 240 14.69 16.94 -0.92
CA LYS A 240 14.19 15.60 -0.53
C LYS A 240 12.86 15.27 -1.23
N LYS A 241 11.99 16.27 -1.42
CA LYS A 241 10.69 16.12 -2.09
C LYS A 241 10.86 15.83 -3.58
N ASN A 242 11.70 16.59 -4.27
CA ASN A 242 11.90 16.46 -5.71
C ASN A 242 12.58 15.14 -6.07
N ILE A 243 13.62 14.73 -5.33
CA ILE A 243 14.26 13.44 -5.59
C ILE A 243 13.32 12.27 -5.30
N ALA A 244 12.52 12.33 -4.25
CA ALA A 244 11.51 11.29 -3.97
C ALA A 244 10.45 11.22 -5.08
N LEU A 245 10.04 12.36 -5.65
CA LEU A 245 9.14 12.40 -6.79
C LEU A 245 9.76 11.71 -8.01
N ILE A 246 10.99 12.10 -8.38
CA ILE A 246 11.74 11.52 -9.50
C ILE A 246 11.88 10.00 -9.32
N ARG A 247 12.27 9.56 -8.12
CA ARG A 247 12.39 8.14 -7.77
C ARG A 247 11.14 7.35 -8.11
N ASP A 248 9.97 7.89 -7.79
CA ASP A 248 8.72 7.19 -8.00
C ASP A 248 8.29 7.22 -9.48
N TYR A 249 8.64 8.26 -10.25
CA TYR A 249 8.50 8.25 -11.72
C TYR A 249 9.47 7.26 -12.41
N CYS A 250 10.67 7.05 -11.86
CA CYS A 250 11.61 6.05 -12.39
C CYS A 250 11.03 4.62 -12.37
N ASN A 251 9.99 4.33 -11.57
CA ASN A 251 9.31 3.03 -11.63
C ASN A 251 8.73 2.73 -13.01
N PHE A 252 8.30 3.75 -13.78
CA PHE A 252 7.77 3.56 -15.14
C PHE A 252 8.83 3.07 -16.15
N LYS A 253 10.11 3.06 -15.77
CA LYS A 253 11.18 2.46 -16.58
C LYS A 253 11.29 0.96 -16.42
N ASP A 254 10.65 0.41 -15.39
CA ASP A 254 10.68 -1.01 -15.10
C ASP A 254 9.49 -1.71 -15.75
N GLU A 255 9.65 -2.97 -16.12
CA GLU A 255 8.49 -3.83 -16.36
C GLU A 255 7.69 -3.97 -15.07
N HIS A 256 6.37 -3.95 -15.18
CA HIS A 256 5.48 -4.16 -14.04
C HIS A 256 4.82 -5.52 -14.15
N GLU A 257 4.89 -6.29 -13.07
CA GLU A 257 4.47 -7.69 -13.01
C GLU A 257 3.21 -7.86 -12.14
N HIS A 258 2.42 -8.90 -12.46
CA HIS A 258 1.46 -9.47 -11.52
C HIS A 258 2.21 -10.21 -10.39
N VAL A 259 1.57 -10.31 -9.22
CA VAL A 259 2.19 -10.95 -8.05
C VAL A 259 1.28 -12.02 -7.48
N ILE A 260 1.73 -13.25 -7.46
CA ILE A 260 1.05 -14.37 -6.79
C ILE A 260 1.88 -14.81 -5.60
N THR A 261 1.24 -15.09 -4.47
CA THR A 261 1.91 -15.59 -3.28
C THR A 261 1.22 -16.86 -2.80
N VAL A 262 2.01 -17.93 -2.67
CA VAL A 262 1.59 -19.21 -2.10
C VAL A 262 2.12 -19.28 -0.68
N GLY A 263 1.23 -19.32 0.30
CA GLY A 263 1.55 -19.38 1.72
C GLY A 263 2.13 -20.73 2.15
N SER A 264 2.69 -20.76 3.35
CA SER A 264 3.11 -22.02 3.97
C SER A 264 1.92 -22.94 4.28
N GLU A 265 2.21 -24.22 4.50
CA GLU A 265 1.20 -25.26 4.72
C GLU A 265 0.30 -24.96 5.92
N VAL A 266 -0.99 -25.23 5.75
CA VAL A 266 -2.01 -25.18 6.80
C VAL A 266 -2.75 -26.52 6.83
N HIS A 267 -2.56 -27.33 7.88
CA HIS A 267 -3.10 -28.70 7.96
C HIS A 267 -4.63 -28.74 8.17
N THR A 268 -5.31 -29.71 7.54
CA THR A 268 -6.64 -30.18 7.97
C THR A 268 -6.54 -31.50 8.74
N SER A 269 -7.45 -31.73 9.67
CA SER A 269 -7.59 -33.02 10.37
C SER A 269 -8.16 -34.15 9.50
N ASN A 270 -8.70 -33.84 8.31
CA ASN A 270 -9.49 -34.78 7.51
C ASN A 270 -9.01 -34.99 6.06
N SER A 271 -7.89 -34.38 5.64
CA SER A 271 -7.26 -34.68 4.36
C SER A 271 -5.74 -34.76 4.49
N PRO A 272 -5.09 -35.81 3.93
CA PRO A 272 -3.63 -35.88 3.80
C PRO A 272 -3.06 -34.84 2.83
N ASP A 273 -3.91 -34.03 2.19
CA ASP A 273 -3.54 -33.07 1.17
C ASP A 273 -3.06 -31.75 1.77
N LYS A 274 -1.90 -31.29 1.32
CA LYS A 274 -1.27 -30.06 1.79
C LYS A 274 -2.04 -28.84 1.28
N GLN A 275 -2.70 -28.13 2.19
CA GLN A 275 -3.41 -26.91 1.84
C GLN A 275 -2.53 -25.67 2.00
N HIS A 276 -2.66 -24.72 1.08
CA HIS A 276 -1.86 -23.50 1.05
C HIS A 276 -2.72 -22.26 0.77
N PRO A 277 -2.71 -21.23 1.63
CA PRO A 277 -3.35 -19.95 1.30
C PRO A 277 -2.73 -19.36 0.04
N VAL A 278 -3.55 -18.86 -0.89
CA VAL A 278 -3.07 -18.19 -2.11
C VAL A 278 -3.63 -16.78 -2.18
N THR A 279 -2.75 -15.80 -2.43
CA THR A 279 -3.14 -14.42 -2.71
C THR A 279 -2.47 -13.96 -4.00
N ALA A 280 -3.28 -13.61 -5.00
CA ALA A 280 -2.83 -13.03 -6.26
C ALA A 280 -3.26 -11.57 -6.36
N SER A 281 -2.30 -10.67 -6.56
CA SER A 281 -2.47 -9.26 -6.90
C SER A 281 -2.28 -9.07 -8.40
N MET A 282 -3.37 -9.01 -9.14
CA MET A 282 -3.36 -8.81 -10.58
C MET A 282 -3.54 -7.33 -10.90
N MET A 283 -2.78 -6.85 -11.88
CA MET A 283 -2.75 -5.46 -12.29
C MET A 283 -4.07 -5.00 -12.90
N VAL A 284 -4.36 -3.72 -12.69
CA VAL A 284 -5.53 -3.03 -13.21
C VAL A 284 -5.07 -1.86 -14.08
N ALA A 285 -5.68 -1.70 -15.25
CA ALA A 285 -5.43 -0.55 -16.11
C ALA A 285 -5.94 0.75 -15.45
N PRO A 286 -5.04 1.69 -15.11
CA PRO A 286 -5.35 2.73 -14.13
C PRO A 286 -6.14 3.91 -14.69
N LEU A 287 -6.06 4.17 -16.00
CA LEU A 287 -6.66 5.34 -16.65
C LEU A 287 -8.00 5.00 -17.30
N SER A 288 -8.97 5.91 -17.21
CA SER A 288 -10.20 5.83 -18.01
C SER A 288 -9.93 6.30 -19.45
N LYS A 289 -10.85 5.96 -20.36
CA LYS A 289 -10.82 6.44 -21.75
C LYS A 289 -10.78 7.97 -21.83
N ASP A 290 -11.56 8.66 -20.97
CA ASP A 290 -11.59 10.12 -20.88
C ASP A 290 -10.22 10.70 -20.51
N ILE A 291 -9.53 10.13 -19.52
CA ILE A 291 -8.20 10.60 -19.10
C ILE A 291 -7.17 10.35 -20.21
N LEU A 292 -7.23 9.19 -20.87
CA LEU A 292 -6.34 8.88 -21.99
C LEU A 292 -6.51 9.87 -23.15
N GLN A 293 -7.75 10.24 -23.46
CA GLN A 293 -8.04 11.24 -24.47
C GLN A 293 -7.48 12.62 -24.06
N GLU A 294 -7.63 13.02 -22.80
CA GLU A 294 -7.03 14.27 -22.28
C GLU A 294 -5.50 14.27 -22.40
N CYS A 295 -4.86 13.12 -22.12
CA CYS A 295 -3.42 12.94 -22.22
C CYS A 295 -2.89 13.13 -23.65
N SER A 296 -3.68 12.91 -24.70
CA SER A 296 -3.23 13.11 -26.10
C SER A 296 -2.63 14.49 -26.36
N LYS A 297 -3.18 15.54 -25.74
CA LYS A 297 -2.69 16.93 -25.85
C LYS A 297 -1.35 17.14 -25.16
N ILE A 298 -1.06 16.36 -24.10
CA ILE A 298 0.26 16.32 -23.46
C ILE A 298 1.26 15.61 -24.38
N GLY A 299 0.83 14.56 -25.08
CA GLY A 299 1.63 13.87 -26.08
C GLY A 299 2.08 14.78 -27.24
N GLU A 300 1.24 15.70 -27.69
CA GLU A 300 1.63 16.72 -28.68
C GLU A 300 2.72 17.66 -28.14
N LEU A 301 2.58 18.12 -26.89
CA LEU A 301 3.60 18.93 -26.22
C LEU A 301 4.92 18.15 -26.08
N ASN A 302 4.86 16.86 -25.77
CA ASN A 302 6.03 15.98 -25.69
C ASN A 302 6.79 15.90 -27.02
N LYS A 303 6.07 15.65 -28.13
CA LYS A 303 6.67 15.61 -29.48
C LYS A 303 7.36 16.92 -29.86
N LEU A 304 6.83 18.06 -29.42
CA LEU A 304 7.44 19.36 -29.65
C LEU A 304 8.69 19.56 -28.78
N LYS A 305 8.64 19.21 -27.49
CA LYS A 305 9.81 19.28 -26.60
C LYS A 305 10.96 18.39 -27.10
N SER A 306 10.66 17.16 -27.55
CA SER A 306 11.67 16.22 -28.02
C SER A 306 12.36 16.66 -29.31
N LYS A 307 11.63 17.25 -30.26
CA LYS A 307 12.17 17.76 -31.53
C LYS A 307 13.14 18.94 -31.36
N HIS A 308 13.02 19.71 -30.28
CA HIS A 308 13.78 20.94 -30.06
C HIS A 308 14.72 20.89 -28.84
N HIS A 309 15.07 19.69 -28.36
CA HIS A 309 15.81 19.44 -27.10
C HIS A 309 17.13 20.21 -26.93
N LYS A 310 17.79 20.64 -28.02
CA LYS A 310 19.10 21.31 -27.98
C LYS A 310 19.06 22.83 -28.19
N ASN A 311 17.92 23.40 -28.58
CA ASN A 311 17.77 24.84 -28.83
C ASN A 311 16.29 25.26 -28.71
N ILE A 312 15.80 25.43 -27.48
CA ILE A 312 14.58 26.22 -27.27
C ILE A 312 14.99 27.69 -27.43
N SER A 313 15.19 28.13 -28.67
CA SER A 313 15.38 29.56 -28.95
C SER A 313 14.15 30.34 -28.48
N ASP A 314 14.30 31.66 -28.29
CA ASP A 314 13.18 32.51 -27.90
C ASP A 314 11.98 32.45 -28.86
N ILE A 315 12.19 31.94 -30.09
CA ILE A 315 11.15 31.70 -31.10
C ILE A 315 10.20 30.56 -30.70
N TYR A 316 10.69 29.54 -29.99
CA TYR A 316 9.88 28.36 -29.63
C TYR A 316 9.17 28.48 -28.28
N LYS A 317 9.62 29.38 -27.39
CA LYS A 317 8.97 29.61 -26.09
C LYS A 317 7.49 30.02 -26.24
N PRO A 318 7.10 30.96 -27.13
CA PRO A 318 5.69 31.30 -27.35
C PRO A 318 4.84 30.10 -27.81
N ILE A 319 5.38 29.27 -28.70
CA ILE A 319 4.68 28.09 -29.24
C ILE A 319 4.46 27.04 -28.15
N LEU A 320 5.48 26.75 -27.35
CA LEU A 320 5.37 25.85 -26.20
C LEU A 320 4.37 26.37 -25.17
N ASN A 321 4.36 27.67 -24.89
CA ASN A 321 3.39 28.28 -24.00
C ASN A 321 1.95 28.18 -24.54
N GLN A 322 1.75 28.38 -25.85
CA GLN A 322 0.44 28.20 -26.47
C GLN A 322 -0.03 26.74 -26.39
N LYS A 323 0.86 25.78 -26.64
CA LYS A 323 0.55 24.35 -26.53
C LYS A 323 0.28 23.92 -25.10
N LEU A 324 1.03 24.45 -24.13
CA LEU A 324 0.77 24.22 -22.71
C LEU A 324 -0.65 24.67 -22.33
N LYS A 325 -1.12 25.83 -22.80
CA LYS A 325 -2.50 26.32 -22.56
C LYS A 325 -3.59 25.40 -23.13
N GLN A 326 -3.26 24.52 -24.08
CA GLN A 326 -4.19 23.54 -24.65
C GLN A 326 -4.25 22.22 -23.86
N THR A 327 -3.25 21.95 -23.00
CA THR A 327 -3.20 20.74 -22.17
C THR A 327 -4.29 20.73 -21.08
N PRO A 328 -4.61 19.59 -20.45
CA PRO A 328 -5.59 19.54 -19.36
C PRO A 328 -5.22 20.45 -18.19
N LEU A 329 -6.22 21.06 -17.55
CA LEU A 329 -6.02 21.99 -16.42
C LEU A 329 -5.16 21.37 -15.31
N TRP A 330 -5.40 20.09 -14.99
CA TRP A 330 -4.63 19.38 -13.97
C TRP A 330 -3.13 19.32 -14.24
N PHE A 331 -2.72 19.28 -15.51
CA PHE A 331 -1.33 19.26 -15.93
C PHE A 331 -0.72 20.66 -15.88
N GLN A 332 -1.48 21.68 -16.30
CA GLN A 332 -1.05 23.08 -16.27
C GLN A 332 -0.73 23.55 -14.84
N GLY A 333 -1.47 23.06 -13.84
CA GLY A 333 -1.26 23.43 -12.43
C GLY A 333 -0.09 22.73 -11.74
N LEU A 334 0.67 21.88 -12.44
CA LEU A 334 1.81 21.16 -11.87
C LEU A 334 3.08 21.99 -11.89
N SER A 335 4.02 21.66 -11.01
CA SER A 335 5.37 22.21 -11.04
C SER A 335 6.11 21.84 -12.32
N THR A 336 7.12 22.64 -12.72
CA THR A 336 7.96 22.37 -13.91
C THR A 336 8.54 20.96 -13.88
N LEU A 337 9.07 20.54 -12.73
CA LEU A 337 9.60 19.19 -12.54
C LEU A 337 8.55 18.10 -12.82
N GLU A 338 7.34 18.24 -12.28
CA GLU A 338 6.26 17.27 -12.53
C GLU A 338 5.86 17.24 -14.00
N GLN A 339 5.75 18.39 -14.66
CA GLN A 339 5.44 18.45 -16.09
C GLN A 339 6.52 17.77 -16.93
N ASP A 340 7.80 17.98 -16.62
CA ASP A 340 8.92 17.34 -17.30
C ASP A 340 8.93 15.82 -17.10
N LEU A 341 8.71 15.35 -15.87
CA LEU A 341 8.64 13.91 -15.57
C LEU A 341 7.47 13.23 -16.29
N ILE A 342 6.28 13.84 -16.28
CA ILE A 342 5.12 13.31 -17.01
C ILE A 342 5.38 13.27 -18.50
N THR A 343 5.99 14.33 -19.04
CA THR A 343 6.36 14.40 -20.46
C THR A 343 7.34 13.27 -20.82
N LYS A 344 8.39 13.09 -20.02
CA LYS A 344 9.42 12.07 -20.21
C LYS A 344 8.86 10.64 -20.14
N HIS A 345 7.92 10.40 -19.25
CA HIS A 345 7.32 9.08 -19.01
C HIS A 345 5.95 8.90 -19.69
N PHE A 346 5.57 9.78 -20.62
CA PHE A 346 4.22 9.87 -21.16
C PHE A 346 3.69 8.54 -21.72
N ASP A 347 4.49 7.88 -22.55
CA ASP A 347 4.10 6.61 -23.19
C ASP A 347 3.82 5.53 -22.15
N LYS A 348 4.62 5.47 -21.08
CA LYS A 348 4.50 4.49 -19.99
C LYS A 348 3.36 4.81 -19.04
N ILE A 349 3.03 6.09 -18.85
CA ILE A 349 1.87 6.50 -18.05
C ILE A 349 0.56 6.14 -18.76
N THR A 350 0.55 6.18 -20.10
CA THR A 350 -0.67 6.03 -20.92
C THR A 350 -0.85 4.65 -21.53
N ASP A 351 0.12 3.74 -21.41
CA ASP A 351 0.04 2.40 -22.02
C ASP A 351 -0.90 1.42 -21.32
N ASN A 352 -1.46 1.76 -20.16
CA ASN A 352 -2.27 0.86 -19.33
C ASN A 352 -1.58 -0.48 -18.99
N LYS A 353 -0.24 -0.54 -19.10
CA LYS A 353 0.62 -1.65 -18.67
C LYS A 353 1.35 -1.36 -17.37
N HIS A 354 1.38 -0.10 -16.93
CA HIS A 354 2.04 0.29 -15.69
C HIS A 354 1.03 0.67 -14.60
N ILE A 355 1.43 0.42 -13.37
CA ILE A 355 0.70 0.80 -12.16
C ILE A 355 1.13 2.21 -11.80
N LEU A 356 0.17 3.09 -11.53
CA LEU A 356 0.49 4.43 -11.03
C LEU A 356 0.96 4.35 -9.57
N PRO A 357 2.19 4.79 -9.23
CA PRO A 357 2.66 4.80 -7.86
C PRO A 357 1.82 5.70 -6.95
N THR A 358 1.58 5.25 -5.71
CA THR A 358 0.75 5.95 -4.70
C THR A 358 1.18 7.38 -4.38
N SER A 359 2.46 7.70 -4.55
CA SER A 359 3.05 9.00 -4.28
C SER A 359 2.80 10.01 -5.39
N LEU A 360 2.51 9.56 -6.62
CA LEU A 360 2.18 10.40 -7.76
C LEU A 360 0.73 10.90 -7.68
N ARG A 361 0.45 11.61 -6.59
CA ARG A 361 -0.89 12.04 -6.18
C ARG A 361 -1.49 13.14 -7.05
N ASN A 362 -0.72 13.69 -7.97
CA ASN A 362 -1.18 14.70 -8.91
C ASN A 362 -1.55 14.12 -10.28
N LEU A 363 -1.21 12.84 -10.55
CA LEU A 363 -1.63 12.13 -11.75
C LEU A 363 -3.06 11.58 -11.60
N PRO A 364 -4.01 11.93 -12.50
CA PRO A 364 -5.32 11.29 -12.55
C PRO A 364 -5.21 9.77 -12.76
N GLY A 365 -6.19 9.01 -12.27
CA GLY A 365 -6.24 7.56 -12.40
C GLY A 365 -6.16 6.79 -11.08
N LEU A 366 -6.34 5.47 -11.19
CA LEU A 366 -6.31 4.54 -10.07
C LEU A 366 -4.86 4.24 -9.67
N ARG A 367 -4.48 4.69 -8.47
CA ARG A 367 -3.11 4.49 -7.94
C ARG A 367 -3.01 3.21 -7.16
N ASN A 368 -1.86 2.54 -7.23
CA ASN A 368 -1.57 1.29 -6.51
C ASN A 368 -2.74 0.29 -6.61
N ALA A 369 -3.30 0.15 -7.81
CA ALA A 369 -4.57 -0.53 -8.03
C ALA A 369 -4.34 -1.98 -8.48
N TYR A 370 -5.02 -2.90 -7.80
CA TYR A 370 -4.98 -4.32 -8.08
C TYR A 370 -6.37 -4.94 -7.92
N VAL A 371 -6.61 -6.02 -8.65
CA VAL A 371 -7.64 -6.99 -8.30
C VAL A 371 -6.97 -8.17 -7.60
N GLU A 372 -7.52 -8.51 -6.45
CA GLU A 372 -7.06 -9.57 -5.58
C GLU A 372 -7.88 -10.82 -5.84
N VAL A 373 -7.23 -11.92 -6.21
CA VAL A 373 -7.82 -13.25 -6.22
C VAL A 373 -7.27 -14.01 -5.02
N ARG A 374 -8.15 -14.44 -4.12
CA ARG A 374 -7.77 -15.06 -2.85
C ARG A 374 -8.49 -16.35 -2.62
N GLY A 375 -7.76 -17.41 -2.30
CA GLY A 375 -8.35 -18.71 -2.04
C GLY A 375 -7.40 -19.62 -1.28
N ILE A 376 -7.71 -20.90 -1.31
CA ILE A 376 -6.89 -21.95 -0.74
C ILE A 376 -6.56 -22.95 -1.83
N SER A 377 -5.30 -23.31 -1.97
CA SER A 377 -4.90 -24.40 -2.85
C SER A 377 -5.14 -25.72 -2.14
N GLU A 378 -5.93 -26.60 -2.72
CA GLU A 378 -6.17 -27.99 -2.29
C GLU A 378 -5.78 -28.92 -3.44
N ASN A 379 -4.88 -29.88 -3.20
CA ASN A 379 -4.35 -30.77 -4.26
C ASN A 379 -3.76 -30.03 -5.47
N GLY A 380 -3.12 -28.90 -5.20
CA GLY A 380 -2.56 -28.03 -6.23
C GLY A 380 -3.61 -27.28 -7.06
N LYS A 381 -4.89 -27.34 -6.69
CA LYS A 381 -5.97 -26.59 -7.34
C LYS A 381 -6.44 -25.43 -6.46
N LEU A 382 -6.63 -24.26 -7.06
CA LEU A 382 -7.15 -23.10 -6.33
C LEU A 382 -8.67 -23.24 -6.08
N GLU A 383 -9.05 -23.41 -4.83
CA GLU A 383 -10.43 -23.53 -4.37
C GLU A 383 -10.87 -22.31 -3.56
N ASN A 384 -12.19 -22.16 -3.39
CA ASN A 384 -12.81 -21.09 -2.58
C ASN A 384 -12.26 -19.69 -2.91
N SER A 385 -12.12 -19.39 -4.20
CA SER A 385 -11.53 -18.11 -4.64
C SER A 385 -12.52 -16.95 -4.55
N HIS A 386 -12.10 -15.84 -3.96
CA HIS A 386 -12.85 -14.59 -3.85
C HIS A 386 -12.12 -13.44 -4.55
N LEU A 387 -12.90 -12.49 -5.05
CA LEU A 387 -12.40 -11.28 -5.70
C LEU A 387 -12.61 -10.05 -4.82
N GLU A 388 -11.57 -9.25 -4.71
CA GLU A 388 -11.61 -7.94 -4.05
C GLU A 388 -10.69 -6.97 -4.80
N CYS A 389 -11.10 -5.73 -5.00
CA CYS A 389 -10.24 -4.71 -5.56
C CYS A 389 -9.62 -3.88 -4.45
N ARG A 390 -8.41 -3.37 -4.69
CA ARG A 390 -7.79 -2.38 -3.81
C ARG A 390 -7.10 -1.29 -4.59
N SER A 391 -7.04 -0.09 -4.02
CA SER A 391 -6.29 1.03 -4.58
C SER A 391 -5.92 2.07 -3.51
N GLY A 392 -5.10 3.03 -3.90
CA GLY A 392 -5.08 4.35 -3.26
C GLY A 392 -6.44 5.04 -3.37
N THR A 393 -6.63 6.12 -2.61
CA THR A 393 -7.92 6.82 -2.62
C THR A 393 -8.31 7.30 -4.03
N LEU A 394 -9.59 7.15 -4.39
CA LEU A 394 -10.16 7.68 -5.64
C LEU A 394 -10.21 9.22 -5.63
N ALA A 395 -10.09 9.85 -4.46
CA ALA A 395 -10.16 11.29 -4.32
C ALA A 395 -8.88 11.99 -4.79
N GLN A 396 -9.04 13.06 -5.57
CA GLN A 396 -7.95 13.94 -6.00
C GLN A 396 -7.76 15.11 -5.01
N PHE A 397 -7.23 14.81 -3.82
CA PHE A 397 -7.28 15.74 -2.68
C PHE A 397 -6.10 16.74 -2.57
N LEU A 398 -5.05 16.60 -3.38
CA LEU A 398 -3.89 17.50 -3.38
C LEU A 398 -3.99 18.66 -4.36
N TYR A 399 -4.95 18.62 -5.29
CA TYR A 399 -5.13 19.67 -6.27
C TYR A 399 -5.75 20.92 -5.63
N SER A 400 -5.22 22.10 -5.97
CA SER A 400 -5.64 23.38 -5.39
C SER A 400 -7.03 23.79 -5.87
N ASP A 401 -7.30 23.59 -7.17
CA ASP A 401 -8.62 23.82 -7.75
C ASP A 401 -9.59 22.72 -7.29
N LYS A 402 -10.61 23.14 -6.54
CA LYS A 402 -11.62 22.23 -5.97
C LYS A 402 -12.53 21.61 -7.03
N ASN A 403 -12.79 22.32 -8.12
CA ASN A 403 -13.65 21.83 -9.20
C ASN A 403 -12.91 20.78 -10.01
N GLU A 404 -11.65 21.04 -10.34
CA GLU A 404 -10.83 20.06 -11.06
C GLU A 404 -10.53 18.83 -10.19
N ALA A 405 -10.28 19.02 -8.88
CA ALA A 405 -10.19 17.93 -7.92
C ALA A 405 -11.45 17.05 -7.91
N GLN A 406 -12.64 17.67 -7.90
CA GLN A 406 -13.90 16.93 -7.95
C GLN A 406 -14.08 16.21 -9.29
N ARG A 407 -13.75 16.85 -10.41
CA ARG A 407 -13.86 16.28 -11.75
C ARG A 407 -13.00 15.02 -11.89
N ILE A 408 -11.72 15.09 -11.51
CA ILE A 408 -10.83 13.93 -11.53
C ILE A 408 -11.31 12.84 -10.58
N THR A 409 -11.80 13.22 -9.40
CA THR A 409 -12.41 12.26 -8.47
C THR A 409 -13.57 11.51 -9.14
N ASN A 410 -14.46 12.21 -9.85
CA ASN A 410 -15.55 11.58 -10.58
C ASN A 410 -15.05 10.62 -11.67
N LEU A 411 -14.01 10.99 -12.42
CA LEU A 411 -13.39 10.11 -13.42
C LEU A 411 -12.80 8.85 -12.80
N ASN A 412 -12.15 8.95 -11.63
CA ASN A 412 -11.63 7.80 -10.90
C ASN A 412 -12.76 6.87 -10.42
N PHE A 413 -13.90 7.41 -9.98
CA PHE A 413 -15.09 6.61 -9.64
C PHE A 413 -15.65 5.88 -10.86
N LYS A 414 -15.81 6.59 -11.98
CA LYS A 414 -16.25 5.98 -13.24
C LYS A 414 -15.33 4.84 -13.65
N ARG A 415 -14.01 5.04 -13.57
CA ARG A 415 -13.04 3.98 -13.89
C ARG A 415 -13.20 2.76 -12.98
N ALA A 416 -13.37 2.94 -11.68
CA ALA A 416 -13.59 1.82 -10.76
C ALA A 416 -14.89 1.06 -11.08
N VAL A 417 -15.96 1.76 -11.46
CA VAL A 417 -17.24 1.16 -11.87
C VAL A 417 -17.17 0.46 -13.23
N GLU A 418 -16.40 1.00 -14.19
CA GLU A 418 -16.13 0.32 -15.47
C GLU A 418 -15.47 -1.04 -15.23
N LEU A 419 -14.48 -1.08 -14.34
CA LEU A 419 -13.71 -2.27 -14.02
C LEU A 419 -14.49 -3.33 -13.23
N SER A 420 -15.56 -2.93 -12.54
CA SER A 420 -16.46 -3.88 -11.87
C SER A 420 -17.41 -4.59 -12.83
N GLY A 421 -17.51 -4.12 -14.08
CA GLY A 421 -18.38 -4.68 -15.11
C GLY A 421 -19.86 -4.67 -14.71
N ASP A 422 -20.47 -5.85 -14.71
CA ASP A 422 -21.87 -6.04 -14.32
C ASP A 422 -22.07 -6.15 -12.80
N LYS A 423 -20.98 -6.32 -12.04
CA LYS A 423 -21.04 -6.35 -10.57
C LYS A 423 -21.23 -4.95 -10.04
N LYS A 424 -22.03 -4.85 -8.97
CA LYS A 424 -22.12 -3.61 -8.17
C LYS A 424 -20.83 -3.43 -7.36
N LEU A 425 -20.43 -2.18 -7.16
CA LEU A 425 -19.20 -1.84 -6.46
C LEU A 425 -19.47 -1.44 -5.01
N ASN A 426 -18.92 -2.16 -4.03
CA ASN A 426 -18.97 -1.76 -2.63
C ASN A 426 -17.63 -1.15 -2.19
N ILE A 427 -17.61 0.18 -2.05
CA ILE A 427 -16.40 0.94 -1.79
C ILE A 427 -16.19 1.10 -0.29
N GLU A 428 -15.05 0.62 0.22
CA GLU A 428 -14.65 0.72 1.63
C GLU A 428 -13.52 1.75 1.79
N CYS A 429 -13.86 2.93 2.28
CA CYS A 429 -12.92 3.99 2.60
C CYS A 429 -12.46 3.87 4.06
N LEU A 430 -11.17 3.59 4.24
CA LEU A 430 -10.53 3.31 5.53
C LEU A 430 -10.02 4.58 6.25
N ASN A 431 -10.46 5.75 5.78
CA ASN A 431 -10.05 7.06 6.28
C ASN A 431 -10.96 7.55 7.42
N THR A 432 -10.45 8.47 8.23
CA THR A 432 -11.20 9.09 9.32
C THR A 432 -12.02 10.25 8.81
N GLU A 433 -13.34 10.15 8.98
CA GLU A 433 -14.26 11.25 8.81
C GLU A 433 -14.73 11.83 10.14
N PHE A 434 -15.28 13.04 10.11
CA PHE A 434 -16.00 13.55 11.26
C PHE A 434 -17.36 12.83 11.38
N ASN A 435 -17.62 12.25 12.54
CA ASN A 435 -18.86 11.55 12.86
C ASN A 435 -19.23 11.80 14.34
N PRO A 436 -20.25 12.62 14.64
CA PRO A 436 -20.68 12.92 16.01
C PRO A 436 -20.99 11.70 16.87
N LYS A 437 -21.42 10.58 16.25
CA LYS A 437 -21.79 9.35 16.95
C LYS A 437 -20.58 8.53 17.42
N GLN A 438 -19.38 8.82 16.89
CA GLN A 438 -18.15 8.08 17.18
C GLN A 438 -17.36 8.65 18.37
N GLY A 439 -17.92 9.61 19.11
CA GLY A 439 -17.31 10.19 20.30
C GLY A 439 -16.36 11.37 20.02
N VAL A 440 -15.92 12.03 21.09
CA VAL A 440 -15.10 13.26 21.01
C VAL A 440 -13.71 12.95 20.45
N PHE A 441 -13.08 11.86 20.92
CA PHE A 441 -11.73 11.51 20.49
C PHE A 441 -11.63 11.27 18.99
N HIS A 442 -12.56 10.47 18.41
CA HIS A 442 -12.64 10.23 16.98
C HIS A 442 -12.73 11.55 16.19
N ASN A 443 -13.59 12.46 16.63
CA ASN A 443 -13.83 13.73 15.96
C ASN A 443 -12.64 14.70 16.06
N VAL A 444 -11.92 14.69 17.18
CA VAL A 444 -10.64 15.42 17.30
C VAL A 444 -9.62 14.86 16.30
N MET A 445 -9.48 13.55 16.22
CA MET A 445 -8.59 12.91 15.25
C MET A 445 -8.96 13.26 13.81
N ALA A 446 -10.26 13.26 13.48
CA ALA A 446 -10.77 13.68 12.17
C ALA A 446 -10.41 15.14 11.83
N ALA A 447 -10.50 16.07 12.79
CA ALA A 447 -10.17 17.48 12.60
C ALA A 447 -8.67 17.70 12.35
N VAL A 448 -7.82 17.00 13.10
CA VAL A 448 -6.36 17.03 12.94
C VAL A 448 -5.96 16.44 11.58
N MET A 449 -6.62 15.36 11.15
CA MET A 449 -6.38 14.68 9.87
C MET A 449 -7.04 15.38 8.68
N GLY A 450 -6.67 16.64 8.45
CA GLY A 450 -7.31 17.50 7.44
C GLY A 450 -7.34 16.91 6.00
N GLU A 451 -6.32 16.15 5.61
CA GLU A 451 -6.31 15.46 4.31
C GLU A 451 -7.32 14.31 4.26
N GLU A 452 -7.48 13.53 5.32
CA GLU A 452 -8.46 12.44 5.37
C GLU A 452 -9.89 12.98 5.30
N ARG A 453 -10.16 14.09 6.00
CA ARG A 453 -11.43 14.81 5.88
C ARG A 453 -11.70 15.29 4.44
N LYS A 454 -10.70 15.88 3.77
CA LYS A 454 -10.82 16.30 2.37
C LYS A 454 -11.13 15.11 1.46
N ILE A 455 -10.46 13.97 1.67
CA ILE A 455 -10.71 12.72 0.94
C ILE A 455 -12.17 12.29 1.14
N CYS A 456 -12.63 12.13 2.38
CA CYS A 456 -14.00 11.68 2.66
C CYS A 456 -15.06 12.61 2.03
N ASN A 457 -14.84 13.92 2.06
CA ASN A 457 -15.74 14.89 1.44
C ASN A 457 -15.79 14.75 -0.10
N LEU A 458 -14.64 14.61 -0.76
CA LEU A 458 -14.57 14.40 -2.20
C LEU A 458 -15.20 13.06 -2.61
N LEU A 459 -15.01 12.00 -1.83
CA LEU A 459 -15.63 10.70 -2.09
C LEU A 459 -17.16 10.76 -1.99
N ARG A 460 -17.73 11.45 -0.98
CA ARG A 460 -19.18 11.65 -0.86
C ARG A 460 -19.80 12.43 -2.02
N LYS A 461 -19.04 13.33 -2.63
CA LYS A 461 -19.47 14.04 -3.84
C LYS A 461 -19.26 13.17 -5.08
N GLY A 462 -18.17 12.42 -5.13
CA GLY A 462 -17.79 11.57 -6.25
C GLY A 462 -18.73 10.39 -6.46
N ILE A 463 -19.20 9.75 -5.40
CA ILE A 463 -20.17 8.64 -5.51
C ILE A 463 -21.45 9.06 -6.25
N LYS A 464 -21.89 10.32 -6.10
CA LYS A 464 -23.05 10.86 -6.81
C LYS A 464 -22.86 10.93 -8.33
N SER A 465 -21.62 10.94 -8.81
CA SER A 465 -21.33 10.94 -10.25
C SER A 465 -21.55 9.59 -10.93
N VAL A 466 -21.69 8.52 -10.14
CA VAL A 466 -22.02 7.16 -10.61
C VAL A 466 -23.39 6.69 -10.12
N GLU A 467 -24.15 7.60 -9.51
CA GLU A 467 -25.54 7.40 -9.15
C GLU A 467 -26.41 7.63 -10.42
N VAL A 468 -26.93 6.52 -10.95
CA VAL A 468 -28.26 6.37 -11.60
C VAL A 468 -28.34 6.28 -13.12
N ASN A 469 -28.61 5.05 -13.58
CA ASN A 469 -29.43 4.72 -14.76
C ASN A 469 -30.92 5.02 -14.44
N LYS A 470 -31.79 5.29 -15.43
CA LYS A 470 -33.22 5.73 -15.33
C LYS A 470 -34.16 5.17 -14.21
N LEU A 471 -33.76 4.14 -13.45
CA LEU A 471 -34.49 3.47 -12.35
C LEU A 471 -34.01 3.81 -10.93
N GLY A 472 -33.12 4.80 -10.73
CA GLY A 472 -32.70 5.22 -9.39
C GLY A 472 -31.67 4.31 -8.67
N LYS A 473 -31.25 3.19 -9.28
CA LYS A 473 -30.32 2.23 -8.64
C LYS A 473 -28.86 2.63 -8.86
N SER A 474 -28.12 2.86 -7.76
CA SER A 474 -26.68 3.14 -7.80
C SER A 474 -25.87 1.89 -8.18
N LYS A 475 -24.89 2.03 -9.09
CA LYS A 475 -23.90 0.99 -9.40
C LYS A 475 -22.84 0.83 -8.30
N ALA A 476 -22.72 1.81 -7.39
CA ALA A 476 -21.74 1.81 -6.32
C ALA A 476 -22.30 2.25 -4.97
N THR A 477 -21.80 1.67 -3.88
CA THR A 477 -22.05 2.08 -2.50
C THR A 477 -20.75 2.56 -1.87
N LEU A 478 -20.82 3.56 -0.99
CA LEU A 478 -19.66 4.09 -0.27
C LEU A 478 -19.84 3.92 1.24
N ASN A 479 -18.94 3.14 1.85
CA ASN A 479 -18.81 3.00 3.29
C ASN A 479 -17.53 3.72 3.74
N ILE A 480 -17.62 4.54 4.79
CA ILE A 480 -16.45 5.20 5.39
C ILE A 480 -16.30 4.62 6.79
N THR A 481 -15.20 3.92 7.05
CA THR A 481 -14.94 3.22 8.31
C THR A 481 -13.51 3.51 8.74
N ALA A 482 -13.34 4.20 9.87
CA ALA A 482 -12.02 4.54 10.36
C ALA A 482 -11.29 3.27 10.84
N THR A 483 -10.09 3.00 10.32
CA THR A 483 -9.26 1.87 10.76
C THR A 483 -7.92 2.28 11.34
N ASN A 484 -7.69 3.57 11.58
CA ASN A 484 -6.52 4.08 12.31
C ASN A 484 -6.82 4.29 13.82
N GLY A 485 -5.93 4.96 14.55
CA GLY A 485 -6.12 5.23 15.97
C GLY A 485 -7.43 5.94 16.35
N ALA A 486 -8.13 6.61 15.43
CA ALA A 486 -9.45 7.21 15.72
C ALA A 486 -10.50 6.17 16.14
N ALA A 487 -10.40 4.93 15.63
CA ALA A 487 -11.28 3.82 15.98
C ALA A 487 -10.70 2.94 17.10
N ARG A 488 -9.95 3.52 18.05
CA ARG A 488 -9.26 2.76 19.12
C ARG A 488 -10.22 1.91 19.98
N TYR A 489 -11.46 2.36 20.18
CA TYR A 489 -12.41 1.72 21.10
C TYR A 489 -13.31 0.65 20.44
N HIS A 490 -13.47 0.69 19.12
CA HIS A 490 -14.33 -0.22 18.35
C HIS A 490 -13.54 -0.86 17.20
N LYS A 491 -12.23 -1.08 17.42
CA LYS A 491 -11.31 -1.52 16.37
C LYS A 491 -11.68 -2.88 15.78
N ASN A 492 -11.94 -3.87 16.65
CA ASN A 492 -12.31 -5.21 16.24
C ASN A 492 -13.60 -5.17 15.41
N GLU A 493 -14.65 -4.55 15.95
CA GLU A 493 -15.95 -4.38 15.29
C GLU A 493 -15.80 -3.74 13.89
N ALA A 494 -14.97 -2.71 13.76
CA ALA A 494 -14.72 -2.07 12.47
C ALA A 494 -14.08 -3.03 11.45
N LEU A 495 -13.10 -3.84 11.86
CA LEU A 495 -12.46 -4.82 10.98
C LEU A 495 -13.38 -5.98 10.63
N ASP A 496 -14.11 -6.51 11.61
CA ASP A 496 -15.05 -7.62 11.46
C ASP A 496 -16.19 -7.22 10.52
N THR A 497 -16.77 -6.02 10.72
CA THR A 497 -17.84 -5.49 9.84
C THR A 497 -17.38 -5.39 8.38
N ILE A 498 -16.14 -4.94 8.14
CA ILE A 498 -15.61 -4.83 6.76
C ILE A 498 -15.43 -6.23 6.15
N ALA A 499 -14.91 -7.19 6.93
CA ALA A 499 -14.74 -8.57 6.48
C ALA A 499 -16.10 -9.24 6.19
N ASP A 500 -17.10 -9.06 7.05
CA ASP A 500 -18.47 -9.53 6.85
C ASP A 500 -19.08 -8.99 5.57
N ARG A 501 -18.96 -7.68 5.33
CA ARG A 501 -19.41 -7.07 4.08
C ARG A 501 -18.71 -7.71 2.89
N SER A 502 -17.38 -7.84 2.94
CA SER A 502 -16.59 -8.42 1.84
C SER A 502 -17.00 -9.87 1.52
N ARG A 503 -17.19 -10.72 2.54
CA ARG A 503 -17.69 -12.10 2.35
C ARG A 503 -19.09 -12.14 1.74
N SER A 504 -19.98 -11.27 2.19
CA SER A 504 -21.38 -11.23 1.72
C SER A 504 -21.56 -10.68 0.30
N ASN A 505 -20.54 -10.01 -0.25
CA ASN A 505 -20.66 -9.30 -1.52
C ASN A 505 -20.86 -10.25 -2.71
N ALA A 506 -20.22 -11.42 -2.71
CA ALA A 506 -20.40 -12.41 -3.77
C ALA A 506 -21.89 -12.81 -3.94
N ALA A 507 -22.58 -13.09 -2.83
CA ALA A 507 -24.01 -13.42 -2.82
C ALA A 507 -24.91 -12.26 -3.28
N LYS A 508 -24.42 -11.01 -3.21
CA LYS A 508 -25.14 -9.79 -3.61
C LYS A 508 -24.81 -9.33 -5.03
N ASN A 509 -24.06 -10.13 -5.80
CA ASN A 509 -23.47 -9.73 -7.08
C ASN A 509 -22.67 -8.40 -6.96
N GLN A 510 -21.87 -8.31 -5.89
CA GLN A 510 -21.05 -7.15 -5.53
C GLN A 510 -19.56 -7.52 -5.47
N ILE A 511 -18.70 -6.52 -5.68
CA ILE A 511 -17.26 -6.61 -5.44
C ILE A 511 -16.81 -5.52 -4.47
N SER A 512 -15.97 -5.88 -3.50
CA SER A 512 -15.37 -4.94 -2.56
C SER A 512 -14.28 -4.12 -3.23
N TRP A 513 -14.21 -2.82 -2.95
CA TRP A 513 -13.11 -1.95 -3.34
C TRP A 513 -12.52 -1.25 -2.12
N LEU A 514 -11.39 -1.77 -1.63
CA LEU A 514 -10.75 -1.26 -0.42
C LEU A 514 -9.80 -0.11 -0.73
N MET A 515 -9.91 0.99 0.01
CA MET A 515 -8.98 2.10 -0.12
C MET A 515 -8.67 2.77 1.21
N CYS A 516 -7.41 3.14 1.39
CA CYS A 516 -7.00 4.19 2.29
C CYS A 516 -6.30 5.27 1.48
N LYS A 517 -5.77 6.31 2.12
CA LYS A 517 -5.03 7.38 1.44
C LYS A 517 -4.00 6.87 0.41
N SER A 518 -3.17 5.89 0.79
CA SER A 518 -2.10 5.36 -0.06
C SER A 518 -2.46 4.05 -0.78
N GLY A 519 -3.45 3.30 -0.28
CA GLY A 519 -3.76 1.96 -0.78
C GLY A 519 -2.81 0.87 -0.29
N LYS A 520 -1.92 1.16 0.67
CA LYS A 520 -0.87 0.24 1.16
C LYS A 520 -1.10 -0.19 2.60
N ASP A 521 -1.04 0.77 3.52
CA ASP A 521 -0.85 0.50 4.95
C ASP A 521 -2.10 -0.11 5.60
N ARG A 522 -3.18 0.68 5.69
CA ARG A 522 -4.48 0.21 6.19
C ARG A 522 -5.15 -0.74 5.20
N THR A 523 -5.01 -0.45 3.91
CA THR A 523 -5.63 -1.24 2.85
C THR A 523 -5.09 -2.66 2.85
N GLY A 524 -3.77 -2.85 2.82
CA GLY A 524 -3.15 -4.17 2.89
C GLY A 524 -3.58 -4.92 4.13
N MET A 525 -3.66 -4.25 5.29
CA MET A 525 -4.05 -4.92 6.54
C MET A 525 -5.51 -5.31 6.62
N VAL A 526 -6.42 -4.47 6.14
CA VAL A 526 -7.84 -4.84 6.03
C VAL A 526 -8.04 -5.95 5.02
N ALA A 527 -7.33 -5.91 3.89
CA ALA A 527 -7.41 -6.96 2.89
C ALA A 527 -6.90 -8.30 3.44
N THR A 528 -5.78 -8.29 4.15
CA THR A 528 -5.29 -9.45 4.90
C THR A 528 -6.31 -9.94 5.94
N ASN A 529 -6.95 -9.03 6.70
CA ASN A 529 -8.01 -9.42 7.63
C ASN A 529 -9.19 -10.12 6.93
N ASN A 530 -9.67 -9.54 5.82
CA ASN A 530 -10.76 -10.11 5.04
C ASN A 530 -10.42 -11.52 4.56
N PHE A 531 -9.18 -11.74 4.13
CA PHE A 531 -8.70 -13.06 3.72
C PHE A 531 -8.65 -14.07 4.87
N LEU A 532 -8.11 -13.67 6.03
CA LEU A 532 -8.08 -14.52 7.22
C LEU A 532 -9.49 -14.92 7.66
N GLN A 533 -10.40 -13.95 7.71
CA GLN A 533 -11.78 -14.15 8.09
C GLN A 533 -12.49 -15.09 7.09
N GLN A 534 -12.23 -14.96 5.80
CA GLN A 534 -12.72 -15.90 4.78
C GLN A 534 -12.21 -17.32 5.04
N LEU A 535 -10.89 -17.50 5.16
CA LEU A 535 -10.28 -18.83 5.34
C LEU A 535 -10.70 -19.49 6.66
N CYS A 536 -10.73 -18.76 7.76
CA CYS A 536 -11.16 -19.29 9.05
C CYS A 536 -12.64 -19.69 9.07
N SER A 537 -13.48 -19.09 8.22
CA SER A 537 -14.89 -19.48 8.06
C SER A 537 -15.09 -20.64 7.09
N SER A 538 -14.23 -20.76 6.06
CA SER A 538 -14.34 -21.85 5.08
C SER A 538 -13.63 -23.13 5.50
N THR A 539 -12.72 -23.06 6.47
CA THR A 539 -11.90 -24.20 6.90
C THR A 539 -12.16 -24.51 8.38
N GLN A 540 -12.20 -25.79 8.75
CA GLN A 540 -12.28 -26.23 10.16
C GLN A 540 -10.90 -26.15 10.86
N GLN A 541 -10.01 -25.27 10.39
CA GLN A 541 -8.61 -25.24 10.82
C GLN A 541 -8.38 -24.29 12.00
N ASP A 542 -7.22 -24.48 12.65
CA ASP A 542 -6.72 -23.54 13.65
C ASP A 542 -6.42 -22.18 13.00
N SER A 543 -7.27 -21.20 13.33
CA SER A 543 -7.13 -19.81 12.90
C SER A 543 -5.72 -19.25 13.09
N SER A 544 -4.98 -19.68 14.12
CA SER A 544 -3.62 -19.20 14.39
C SER A 544 -2.60 -19.67 13.36
N LYS A 545 -2.74 -20.90 12.83
CA LYS A 545 -1.87 -21.43 11.76
C LYS A 545 -2.12 -20.71 10.43
N ILE A 546 -3.40 -20.49 10.10
CA ILE A 546 -3.78 -19.71 8.91
C ILE A 546 -3.23 -18.29 9.01
N ALA A 547 -3.44 -17.64 10.15
CA ALA A 547 -2.91 -16.31 10.41
C ALA A 547 -1.39 -16.27 10.25
N ASN A 548 -0.69 -17.27 10.77
CA ASN A 548 0.74 -17.35 10.63
C ASN A 548 1.17 -17.49 9.16
N SER A 549 0.59 -18.43 8.42
CA SER A 549 0.92 -18.62 7.00
C SER A 549 0.72 -17.34 6.17
N VAL A 550 -0.45 -16.71 6.30
CA VAL A 550 -0.77 -15.49 5.55
C VAL A 550 0.09 -14.30 5.98
N MET A 551 0.31 -14.09 7.28
CA MET A 551 1.06 -12.93 7.77
C MET A 551 2.57 -13.07 7.52
N MET A 552 3.11 -14.28 7.54
CA MET A 552 4.54 -14.53 7.32
C MET A 552 4.90 -14.54 5.83
N SER A 553 3.91 -14.78 4.94
CA SER A 553 4.05 -14.64 3.49
C SER A 553 4.35 -13.21 3.00
N ASN A 554 4.26 -12.21 3.91
CA ASN A 554 4.59 -10.79 3.73
C ASN A 554 4.11 -10.14 2.42
N HIS A 555 2.99 -10.64 1.86
CA HIS A 555 2.45 -10.20 0.57
C HIS A 555 2.16 -8.69 0.54
N SER A 556 1.48 -8.18 1.58
CA SER A 556 1.13 -6.76 1.68
C SER A 556 2.36 -5.86 1.80
N GLU A 557 3.39 -6.26 2.57
CA GLU A 557 4.66 -5.54 2.68
C GLU A 557 5.44 -5.56 1.36
N PHE A 558 5.45 -6.71 0.65
CA PHE A 558 6.08 -6.83 -0.65
C PHE A 558 5.46 -5.84 -1.65
N LEU A 559 4.13 -5.77 -1.71
CA LEU A 559 3.43 -4.86 -2.62
C LEU A 559 3.63 -3.40 -2.26
N ALA A 560 3.74 -3.10 -0.96
CA ALA A 560 4.08 -1.76 -0.49
C ALA A 560 5.49 -1.31 -0.90
N GLY A 561 6.39 -2.24 -1.26
CA GLY A 561 7.70 -1.97 -1.84
C GLY A 561 7.83 -2.32 -3.33
N HIS A 562 6.73 -2.70 -3.99
CA HIS A 562 6.68 -3.05 -5.41
C HIS A 562 6.11 -1.89 -6.26
N HIS A 563 5.90 -2.11 -7.55
CA HIS A 563 5.68 -1.06 -8.54
C HIS A 563 4.62 0.01 -8.20
N GLY A 564 3.52 -0.38 -7.55
CA GLY A 564 2.45 0.55 -7.15
C GLY A 564 2.79 1.51 -6.00
N SER A 565 4.02 1.46 -5.50
CA SER A 565 4.53 2.26 -4.39
C SER A 565 5.94 2.80 -4.71
N SER A 566 6.73 3.13 -3.69
CA SER A 566 8.16 3.40 -3.85
C SER A 566 8.91 2.07 -3.91
N ARG A 567 9.39 1.70 -5.10
CA ARG A 567 10.09 0.43 -5.34
C ARG A 567 11.25 0.27 -4.35
N GLY A 568 11.40 -0.92 -3.77
CA GLY A 568 12.43 -1.21 -2.76
C GLY A 568 11.99 -1.00 -1.31
N ALA A 569 11.00 -0.15 -1.04
CA ALA A 569 10.57 0.17 0.33
C ALA A 569 9.52 -0.82 0.87
N ALA A 570 9.91 -2.09 1.03
CA ALA A 570 9.04 -3.12 1.61
C ALA A 570 8.73 -2.80 3.08
N GLY A 571 7.45 -2.58 3.42
CA GLY A 571 7.02 -2.26 4.78
C GLY A 571 5.71 -1.48 4.85
N LEU A 572 5.02 -1.56 5.98
CA LEU A 572 3.72 -0.93 6.21
C LEU A 572 3.77 0.04 7.39
N LYS A 573 3.05 1.16 7.29
CA LYS A 573 2.81 2.10 8.41
C LYS A 573 1.53 1.74 9.16
N ALA A 574 1.40 0.46 9.52
CA ALA A 574 0.17 -0.09 10.07
C ALA A 574 0.04 0.04 11.59
N GLY A 575 0.95 0.71 12.30
CA GLY A 575 0.87 0.88 13.76
C GLY A 575 -0.47 1.46 14.26
N GLY A 576 -1.08 2.35 13.47
CA GLY A 576 -2.43 2.87 13.75
C GLY A 576 -3.57 1.86 13.58
N VAL A 577 -3.37 0.78 12.80
CA VAL A 577 -4.32 -0.34 12.66
C VAL A 577 -4.28 -1.21 13.91
N PHE A 578 -3.08 -1.51 14.42
CA PHE A 578 -2.91 -2.33 15.63
C PHE A 578 -3.30 -1.61 16.92
N THR A 579 -3.34 -0.27 16.91
CA THR A 579 -3.72 0.51 18.10
C THR A 579 -5.19 0.26 18.44
N GLY A 580 -5.44 -0.41 19.57
CA GLY A 580 -6.79 -0.73 20.04
C GLY A 580 -7.29 -2.12 19.67
N LEU A 581 -6.51 -2.94 18.94
CA LEU A 581 -6.82 -4.36 18.76
C LEU A 581 -6.61 -5.09 20.09
N LYS A 582 -7.68 -5.68 20.63
CA LYS A 582 -7.64 -6.55 21.81
C LYS A 582 -8.07 -7.94 21.40
N GLU A 583 -7.28 -8.96 21.70
CA GLU A 583 -7.59 -10.39 21.45
C GLU A 583 -7.87 -10.76 19.98
N HIS A 584 -7.81 -9.80 19.06
CA HIS A 584 -7.98 -10.01 17.64
C HIS A 584 -6.82 -10.83 17.06
N ILE A 585 -7.09 -11.66 16.05
CA ILE A 585 -6.10 -12.57 15.44
C ILE A 585 -4.82 -11.87 14.98
N LEU A 586 -4.97 -10.67 14.41
CA LEU A 586 -3.85 -9.83 13.97
C LEU A 586 -3.00 -9.25 15.11
N SER A 587 -3.52 -9.17 16.34
CA SER A 587 -2.83 -8.48 17.46
C SER A 587 -1.46 -9.08 17.78
N ARG A 588 -1.28 -10.39 17.58
CA ARG A 588 -0.03 -11.13 17.81
C ARG A 588 1.09 -10.72 16.85
N TYR A 589 0.74 -10.20 15.68
CA TYR A 589 1.69 -9.80 14.63
C TYR A 589 2.06 -8.31 14.69
N LYS A 590 1.61 -7.60 15.73
CA LYS A 590 1.87 -6.16 15.88
C LYS A 590 3.35 -5.83 15.76
N SER A 591 4.25 -6.55 16.45
CA SER A 591 5.70 -6.27 16.41
C SER A 591 6.29 -6.37 15.01
N ARG A 592 5.93 -7.43 14.27
CA ARG A 592 6.35 -7.65 12.87
C ARG A 592 5.82 -6.57 11.93
N MET A 593 4.56 -6.17 12.12
CA MET A 593 3.81 -5.31 11.19
C MET A 593 3.75 -3.83 11.60
N THR A 594 4.27 -3.48 12.78
CA THR A 594 4.48 -2.09 13.20
C THR A 594 5.48 -1.39 12.28
N PRO A 595 5.42 -0.04 12.16
CA PRO A 595 6.17 0.68 11.14
C PRO A 595 7.63 0.30 11.14
N SER A 596 8.06 -0.31 10.05
CA SER A 596 9.48 -0.50 9.80
C SER A 596 10.10 0.87 9.55
N ALA A 597 11.26 1.14 10.16
CA ALA A 597 11.97 2.40 9.98
C ALA A 597 12.19 2.69 8.49
N ILE A 598 12.41 1.65 7.68
CA ILE A 598 12.59 1.76 6.23
C ILE A 598 11.43 2.44 5.50
N ALA A 599 10.19 2.22 5.97
CA ALA A 599 8.99 2.83 5.41
C ALA A 599 8.87 4.32 5.80
N ASP A 600 9.48 4.72 6.92
CA ASP A 600 9.43 6.08 7.45
C ASP A 600 10.61 6.96 6.99
N THR A 601 11.81 6.40 6.86
CA THR A 601 13.04 7.11 6.47
C THR A 601 12.98 7.63 5.02
N ASN A 602 12.30 6.91 4.13
CA ASN A 602 12.30 7.18 2.69
C ASN A 602 11.04 7.87 2.18
N TYR A 603 10.12 8.17 3.09
CA TYR A 603 8.88 8.85 2.79
C TYR A 603 9.00 10.35 3.10
N ILE A 604 8.42 11.20 2.25
CA ILE A 604 8.30 12.64 2.52
C ILE A 604 7.44 12.82 3.77
N LYS A 605 8.05 13.18 4.91
CA LYS A 605 7.33 13.53 6.14
C LYS A 605 6.51 14.80 5.88
N PHE A 606 5.22 14.66 5.60
CA PHE A 606 4.26 15.76 5.69
C PHE A 606 3.87 15.95 7.16
N ASN A 607 4.65 16.75 7.89
CA ASN A 607 4.44 17.27 9.26
C ASN A 607 4.05 16.24 10.35
N SER A 608 4.80 16.22 11.45
CA SER A 608 4.49 15.41 12.62
C SER A 608 3.12 15.77 13.22
N LEU A 609 2.46 14.79 13.85
CA LEU A 609 1.12 14.94 14.43
C LEU A 609 1.07 16.10 15.46
N GLY A 610 2.14 16.29 16.24
CA GLY A 610 2.25 17.39 17.22
C GLY A 610 2.22 18.79 16.60
N HIS A 611 2.92 19.01 15.47
CA HIS A 611 2.86 20.28 14.73
C HIS A 611 1.49 20.52 14.09
N LYS A 612 0.80 19.46 13.65
CA LYS A 612 -0.55 19.56 13.08
C LYS A 612 -1.61 19.91 14.13
N ILE A 613 -1.43 19.46 15.37
CA ILE A 613 -2.33 19.76 16.49
C ILE A 613 -2.18 21.22 16.91
N ALA A 614 -0.94 21.71 17.08
CA ALA A 614 -0.67 23.11 17.45
C ALA A 614 -1.25 24.12 16.46
N ASN A 615 -1.12 23.86 15.15
CA ASN A 615 -1.61 24.77 14.10
C ASN A 615 -3.13 24.68 13.86
N LYS A 616 -3.85 23.80 14.56
CA LYS A 616 -5.30 23.56 14.35
C LYS A 616 -6.12 23.66 15.64
N ILE A 617 -5.58 24.28 16.69
CA ILE A 617 -6.24 24.39 18.00
C ILE A 617 -7.64 25.02 17.87
N SER A 618 -7.82 26.05 17.04
CA SER A 618 -9.14 26.68 16.81
C SER A 618 -10.15 25.72 16.16
N ASP A 619 -9.73 24.98 15.12
CA ASP A 619 -10.55 23.94 14.48
C ASP A 619 -10.93 22.84 15.47
N ILE A 620 -9.99 22.41 16.32
CA ILE A 620 -10.20 21.40 17.36
C ILE A 620 -11.22 21.91 18.39
N LYS A 621 -11.06 23.13 18.89
CA LYS A 621 -11.98 23.75 19.86
C LYS A 621 -13.40 23.82 19.32
N ASN A 622 -13.57 24.30 18.09
CA ASN A 622 -14.87 24.36 17.43
C ASN A 622 -15.47 22.97 17.19
N THR A 623 -14.65 22.00 16.80
CA THR A 623 -15.08 20.60 16.57
C THR A 623 -15.53 19.93 17.86
N VAL A 624 -14.81 20.15 18.97
CA VAL A 624 -15.17 19.63 20.29
C VAL A 624 -16.49 20.25 20.75
N LEU A 625 -16.65 21.57 20.61
CA LEU A 625 -17.91 22.26 20.95
C LEU A 625 -19.10 21.73 20.14
N ILE A 626 -18.93 21.50 18.82
CA ILE A 626 -19.98 20.93 17.97
C ILE A 626 -20.31 19.49 18.40
N SER A 627 -19.31 18.68 18.70
CA SER A 627 -19.50 17.28 19.11
C SER A 627 -20.25 17.20 20.45
N ILE A 628 -19.86 18.02 21.43
CA ILE A 628 -20.53 18.12 22.73
C ILE A 628 -21.99 18.57 22.54
N LYS A 629 -22.24 19.60 21.71
CA LYS A 629 -23.60 20.09 21.40
C LYS A 629 -24.47 19.05 20.68
N ALA A 630 -23.89 18.20 19.84
CA ALA A 630 -24.61 17.14 19.14
C ALA A 630 -24.99 16.00 20.10
N ILE A 631 -24.06 15.60 20.98
CA ILE A 631 -24.28 14.58 22.02
C ILE A 631 -25.33 15.05 23.04
N SER A 632 -25.28 16.33 23.44
CA SER A 632 -26.27 16.90 24.35
C SER A 632 -27.68 16.95 23.75
N LYS A 633 -27.79 17.11 22.42
CA LYS A 633 -29.07 17.09 21.70
C LYS A 633 -29.64 15.67 21.48
N SER A 634 -28.80 14.64 21.31
CA SER A 634 -29.29 13.26 21.16
C SER A 634 -29.83 12.68 22.47
N ASN A 635 -29.30 13.13 23.60
CA ASN A 635 -29.78 12.70 24.93
C ASN A 635 -31.12 13.34 25.31
N THR A 636 -31.44 14.54 24.80
CA THR A 636 -32.74 15.18 25.04
C THR A 636 -33.87 14.64 24.15
N THR A 637 -33.55 14.02 23.01
CA THR A 637 -34.58 13.40 22.14
C THR A 637 -34.96 11.99 22.56
N LYS A 638 -34.04 11.21 23.15
CA LYS A 638 -34.36 9.87 23.69
C LYS A 638 -35.26 9.93 24.93
N HIS A 639 -35.11 10.95 25.78
CA HIS A 639 -35.99 11.12 26.95
C HIS A 639 -37.42 11.57 26.62
N LYS A 640 -37.71 12.01 25.39
CA LYS A 640 -39.08 12.41 24.99
C LYS A 640 -39.91 11.27 24.38
N HIS A 641 -39.30 10.14 24.00
CA HIS A 641 -40.04 9.03 23.37
C HIS A 641 -40.15 7.75 24.21
N GLU A 642 -39.52 7.66 25.38
CA GLU A 642 -39.66 6.52 26.29
C GLU A 642 -40.78 6.70 27.36
N HIS A 643 -41.59 7.76 27.29
CA HIS A 643 -42.71 7.95 28.23
C HIS A 643 -44.09 7.47 27.75
N LEU A 644 -44.20 6.85 26.58
CA LEU A 644 -45.46 6.28 26.08
C LEU A 644 -45.21 4.94 25.37
N ASN A 645 -44.96 3.89 26.14
CA ASN A 645 -45.47 2.52 25.91
C ASN A 645 -44.82 1.57 26.94
N ASN A 646 -45.45 1.47 28.11
CA ASN A 646 -45.26 0.32 28.99
C ASN A 646 -46.06 -0.85 28.38
N ASN A 647 -45.36 -1.89 27.92
CA ASN A 647 -45.70 -3.30 28.15
C ASN A 647 -44.78 -4.23 27.33
N ARG A 648 -43.78 -4.82 28.00
CA ARG A 648 -43.44 -6.25 28.03
C ARG A 648 -41.98 -6.46 28.44
N GLU A 649 -41.82 -7.12 29.58
CA GLU A 649 -40.57 -7.64 30.10
C GLU A 649 -40.05 -8.80 29.22
N ASN A 650 -38.76 -8.72 28.90
CA ASN A 650 -37.76 -9.81 28.73
C ASN A 650 -36.77 -9.49 27.61
N SER A 651 -35.78 -8.63 27.92
CA SER A 651 -34.46 -8.52 27.26
C SER A 651 -33.58 -7.36 27.79
N GLN A 652 -33.81 -6.88 29.02
CA GLN A 652 -33.16 -5.64 29.50
C GLN A 652 -31.71 -5.80 29.97
N ALA A 653 -31.22 -7.01 30.23
CA ALA A 653 -29.86 -7.21 30.77
C ALA A 653 -28.73 -6.98 29.73
N SER A 654 -28.93 -7.34 28.45
CA SER A 654 -27.92 -7.13 27.40
C SER A 654 -27.93 -5.70 26.86
N ALA A 655 -29.11 -5.09 26.73
CA ALA A 655 -29.26 -3.70 26.29
C ALA A 655 -28.71 -2.70 27.33
N GLN A 656 -28.91 -2.95 28.64
CA GLN A 656 -28.36 -2.11 29.70
C GLN A 656 -26.84 -2.22 29.81
N GLN A 657 -26.25 -3.41 29.64
CA GLN A 657 -24.78 -3.56 29.63
C GLN A 657 -24.12 -2.88 28.43
N ILE A 658 -24.73 -2.93 27.24
CA ILE A 658 -24.24 -2.20 26.05
C ILE A 658 -24.33 -0.68 26.28
N ASN A 659 -25.42 -0.20 26.89
CA ASN A 659 -25.59 1.22 27.21
C ASN A 659 -24.58 1.69 28.28
N TYR A 660 -24.30 0.87 29.29
CA TYR A 660 -23.34 1.21 30.35
C TYR A 660 -21.89 1.24 29.86
N LYS A 661 -21.50 0.30 28.99
CA LYS A 661 -20.16 0.25 28.38
C LYS A 661 -19.94 1.42 27.42
N ASN A 662 -20.96 1.81 26.66
CA ASN A 662 -20.95 3.00 25.81
C ASN A 662 -20.86 4.30 26.65
N ASN A 663 -21.56 4.37 27.78
CA ASN A 663 -21.49 5.51 28.69
C ASN A 663 -20.13 5.61 29.43
N LEU A 664 -19.50 4.48 29.75
CA LEU A 664 -18.17 4.45 30.37
C LEU A 664 -17.08 4.91 29.38
N ASN A 665 -17.14 4.44 28.13
CA ASN A 665 -16.25 4.91 27.06
C ASN A 665 -16.46 6.41 26.78
N LEU A 666 -17.72 6.88 26.79
CA LEU A 666 -18.07 8.29 26.66
C LEU A 666 -17.51 9.14 27.81
N TYR A 667 -17.57 8.64 29.05
CA TYR A 667 -17.01 9.31 30.22
C TYR A 667 -15.48 9.41 30.16
N GLN A 668 -14.82 8.34 29.70
CA GLN A 668 -13.37 8.34 29.44
C GLN A 668 -12.99 9.31 28.31
N ASP A 669 -13.80 9.40 27.25
CA ASP A 669 -13.61 10.36 26.15
C ASP A 669 -13.82 11.82 26.60
N ILE A 670 -14.77 12.08 27.50
CA ILE A 670 -14.97 13.41 28.10
C ILE A 670 -13.79 13.77 29.00
N LYS A 671 -13.32 12.84 29.84
CA LYS A 671 -12.18 13.06 30.73
C LYS A 671 -10.88 13.28 29.93
N LEU A 672 -10.67 12.51 28.87
CA LEU A 672 -9.52 12.66 27.96
C LEU A 672 -9.63 13.94 27.13
N GLY A 673 -10.82 14.26 26.64
CA GLY A 673 -11.10 15.52 25.95
C GLY A 673 -10.81 16.74 26.83
N ASN A 674 -11.24 16.71 28.08
CA ASN A 674 -10.96 17.76 29.06
C ASN A 674 -9.48 17.85 29.42
N ALA A 675 -8.78 16.71 29.53
CA ALA A 675 -7.32 16.68 29.75
C ALA A 675 -6.55 17.26 28.54
N VAL A 676 -6.98 16.96 27.31
CA VAL A 676 -6.41 17.54 26.09
C VAL A 676 -6.68 19.05 26.02
N ILE A 677 -7.90 19.49 26.34
CA ILE A 677 -8.26 20.92 26.40
C ILE A 677 -7.43 21.65 27.47
N SER A 678 -7.26 21.07 28.65
CA SER A 678 -6.48 21.65 29.75
C SER A 678 -4.99 21.76 29.40
N ASN A 679 -4.40 20.73 28.79
CA ASN A 679 -3.01 20.77 28.32
C ASN A 679 -2.79 21.76 27.17
N ILE A 680 -3.80 21.95 26.32
CA ILE A 680 -3.79 22.98 25.26
C ILE A 680 -3.90 24.39 25.86
N GLN A 681 -4.74 24.59 26.87
CA GLN A 681 -4.90 25.88 27.55
C GLN A 681 -3.64 26.31 28.31
N ASN A 682 -2.87 25.34 28.83
CA ASN A 682 -1.70 25.58 29.66
C ASN A 682 -0.35 25.59 28.89
N GLY A 683 -0.36 25.55 27.56
CA GLY A 683 0.86 25.64 26.73
C GLY A 683 1.84 24.46 26.85
N ASN A 684 1.51 23.41 27.60
CA ASN A 684 2.41 22.30 27.92
C ASN A 684 2.06 21.05 27.09
N ILE A 685 2.50 21.00 25.84
CA ILE A 685 2.48 19.74 25.06
C ILE A 685 3.88 19.16 24.98
N LYS A 686 4.28 18.41 26.02
CA LYS A 686 5.28 17.33 25.89
C LYS A 686 4.56 15.99 25.96
N MET A 687 4.28 15.39 24.80
CA MET A 687 3.80 14.00 24.77
C MET A 687 4.99 13.06 24.90
N HIS A 688 5.32 12.67 26.14
CA HIS A 688 6.12 11.47 26.36
C HIS A 688 5.31 10.23 25.93
N GLN A 689 5.98 9.30 25.26
CA GLN A 689 5.50 7.93 25.08
C GLN A 689 5.29 7.32 26.47
N THR A 690 4.07 7.30 26.97
CA THR A 690 3.76 6.58 28.20
C THR A 690 3.78 5.09 27.89
N LYS A 691 4.86 4.44 28.33
CA LYS A 691 4.89 3.00 28.57
C LYS A 691 3.71 2.64 29.47
N ASP A 692 3.10 1.50 29.20
CA ASP A 692 2.04 0.90 29.99
C ASP A 692 2.41 0.91 31.48
N GLN A 693 1.71 1.73 32.28
CA GLN A 693 1.59 1.53 33.72
C GLN A 693 0.14 1.16 34.02
N PRO A 694 -0.13 0.04 34.72
CA PRO A 694 -1.47 -0.29 35.16
C PRO A 694 -1.92 0.75 36.19
N LEU A 695 -3.11 1.33 36.00
CA LEU A 695 -3.76 2.14 37.01
C LEU A 695 -4.15 1.22 38.18
N ASN A 696 -3.50 1.43 39.32
CA ASN A 696 -3.77 0.74 40.58
C ASN A 696 -5.16 1.16 41.09
N LEU A 697 -6.12 0.23 41.09
CA LEU A 697 -7.47 0.41 41.60
C LEU A 697 -7.48 0.26 43.13
N SER A 698 -6.95 1.24 43.84
CA SER A 698 -7.09 1.33 45.30
C SER A 698 -7.20 2.78 45.75
N ALA A 699 -8.29 3.44 45.35
CA ALA A 699 -8.76 4.68 45.97
C ALA A 699 -10.24 4.86 45.65
N ILE A 700 -11.09 4.07 46.31
CA ILE A 700 -12.50 4.40 46.50
C ILE A 700 -12.56 5.24 47.78
N PRO A 701 -12.89 6.54 47.75
CA PRO A 701 -13.32 7.22 48.95
C PRO A 701 -14.79 6.87 49.17
N THR A 702 -15.05 5.92 50.06
CA THR A 702 -16.40 5.67 50.59
C THR A 702 -16.78 6.85 51.48
N SER A 703 -17.81 7.57 51.07
CA SER A 703 -18.48 8.56 51.90
C SER A 703 -19.28 7.85 52.99
N HIS A 704 -18.85 7.89 54.25
CA HIS A 704 -19.77 7.77 55.38
C HIS A 704 -19.32 8.62 56.56
N LYS A 705 -20.12 9.64 56.87
CA LYS A 705 -20.22 10.23 58.21
C LYS A 705 -20.83 9.19 59.15
N LYS A 706 -20.19 8.90 60.28
CA LYS A 706 -20.79 8.97 61.62
C LYS A 706 -19.73 8.81 62.71
N ASN A 707 -19.77 9.73 63.67
CA ASN A 707 -19.09 9.68 64.96
C ASN A 707 -19.40 8.39 65.72
N SER A 708 -18.39 7.80 66.37
CA SER A 708 -18.44 7.52 67.81
C SER A 708 -17.09 7.03 68.32
N LYS A 709 -16.81 7.44 69.55
CA LYS A 709 -15.62 7.21 70.36
C LYS A 709 -15.38 5.72 70.67
N SER A 710 -14.11 5.48 71.01
CA SER A 710 -13.57 4.60 72.07
C SER A 710 -13.40 3.09 71.88
N ARG A 711 -12.11 2.73 72.06
CA ARG A 711 -11.50 1.64 72.87
C ARG A 711 -11.39 0.24 72.26
N LEU A 712 -10.11 -0.18 72.12
CA LEU A 712 -9.44 -1.34 72.75
C LEU A 712 -10.38 -2.48 73.14
N ILE A 713 -10.19 -3.71 72.67
CA ILE A 713 -8.97 -4.54 72.55
C ILE A 713 -8.93 -5.25 71.21
#